data_AF-A0A395ILA7-F1
#
_entry.id   AF-A0A395ILA7-F1
#
_cell.length_a   1.000
_cell.length_b   1.000
_cell.length_c   1.000
_cell.angle_alpha   90.00
_cell.angle_beta   90.00
_cell.angle_gamma   90.00
#
_symmetry.space_group_name_H-M   'P 1'
#
loop_
_entity.id
_entity.type
_entity.pdbx_description
1 polymer ?
#
loop_
_entity_poly.entity_id
_entity_poly.type
_entity_poly.pdbx_seq_one_letter_code
_entity_poly.pdbx_strand_id
1 'polypeptide(L)'
;MHPLALFISGYLILFITANLHSLYDTWTSSTLYCVRDPYTISSLSTVVANPRCFRTRIDLVTQVLENVPSGEEGEKIIWLNGYVLPGIIESHGHILQYGEMLESVSLYDVENVEEVRVRIKEWLGRHQGEGYGERDKWIRGVGWDQTHFGGVMPTAKQLSEDPELKDLYIMLDRVDIHCVWASEKVLSLLPDPLPEAPPGGEIITNPGLGVFCDNAMDNLIYPLAPNPGIPQKVGWLKTAMGELNKVGITAMSDAGMRMEDMKILQNLARRDELSVRIRVMAVCEERNAYCHQELRTVKVMRDGSGGGDMLLFGGIKLFADGALGSWGAALLEPYSDKPESSGMMLINETELTKVVKKYYHWDYQINIHAIGDRANRAAIDAFEAVLGSDCHGCNQERRLRIEHAQIIHPDDQVRISKMGILPSIQPTHATSDMAYALSRLGEDRLTSSAYRMLSLFPSIGYNHSSYPGPVLGSDFPVEPPNPFNGIYAAVTRLDPKTGTSPSGPEGWYREESLTIEQAIHGFTRNAAWGWKLENKTGAIEVGKWADWIVVDGDVMNMDGERAEGLRNLKVLGTWVKGKNVYAREGVMELDGEYRSGDRFLGDILMLALAVEYELLSDHDHDLGGFRYDEMGWGKEERKKGRKEERKKGGKEERAVFATTTNSAISPLMVVVEDYGGLLVLIGLWIDRLRRGPHGTALTAQP
;
A
#
# COMPACT_ATOMS: atom_id res chain seq x y z
N MET A 1 16.07 -49.49 24.80
CA MET A 1 15.48 -48.23 24.32
C MET A 1 14.54 -48.58 23.17
N HIS A 2 13.32 -48.02 23.18
CA HIS A 2 12.27 -48.39 22.24
C HIS A 2 12.61 -47.88 20.82
N PRO A 3 12.40 -48.65 19.73
CA PRO A 3 12.72 -48.24 18.35
C PRO A 3 12.07 -46.91 17.94
N LEU A 4 10.88 -46.65 18.47
CA LEU A 4 10.10 -45.42 18.25
C LEU A 4 10.82 -44.16 18.79
N ALA A 5 11.55 -44.28 19.90
CA ALA A 5 12.27 -43.14 20.49
C ALA A 5 13.50 -42.76 19.66
N LEU A 6 14.18 -43.74 19.04
CA LEU A 6 15.29 -43.50 18.12
C LEU A 6 14.79 -42.86 16.83
N PHE A 7 13.65 -43.32 16.30
CA PHE A 7 13.04 -42.77 15.08
C PHE A 7 12.61 -41.29 15.27
N ILE A 8 11.90 -40.98 16.36
CA ILE A 8 11.50 -39.60 16.69
C ILE A 8 12.72 -38.70 16.93
N SER A 9 13.75 -39.21 17.60
CA SER A 9 14.99 -38.44 17.83
C SER A 9 15.76 -38.17 16.52
N GLY A 10 15.79 -39.14 15.59
CA GLY A 10 16.41 -38.97 14.28
C GLY A 10 15.68 -37.95 13.43
N TYR A 11 14.34 -38.00 13.42
CA TYR A 11 13.51 -37.04 12.69
C TYR A 11 13.62 -35.62 13.25
N LEU A 12 13.66 -35.46 14.58
CA LEU A 12 13.86 -34.16 15.22
C LEU A 12 15.25 -33.59 14.93
N ILE A 13 16.29 -34.42 14.92
CA ILE A 13 17.65 -34.00 14.56
C ILE A 13 17.73 -33.61 13.08
N LEU A 14 17.14 -34.39 12.16
CA LEU A 14 17.07 -34.06 10.74
C LEU A 14 16.29 -32.77 10.49
N PHE A 15 15.16 -32.57 11.18
CA PHE A 15 14.38 -31.35 11.09
C PHE A 15 15.16 -30.14 11.62
N ILE A 16 15.80 -30.25 12.78
CA ILE A 16 16.62 -29.17 13.35
C ILE A 16 17.83 -28.87 12.45
N THR A 17 18.51 -29.87 11.93
CA THR A 17 19.69 -29.68 11.06
C THR A 17 19.32 -29.11 9.69
N ALA A 18 18.21 -29.53 9.08
CA ALA A 18 17.70 -28.94 7.82
C ALA A 18 17.30 -27.47 8.01
N ASN A 19 16.63 -27.13 9.13
CA ASN A 19 16.30 -25.75 9.45
C ASN A 19 17.56 -24.92 9.76
N LEU A 20 18.53 -25.46 10.49
CA LEU A 20 19.81 -24.79 10.74
C LEU A 20 20.63 -24.60 9.47
N HIS A 21 20.62 -25.55 8.54
CA HIS A 21 21.31 -25.43 7.26
C HIS A 21 20.64 -24.41 6.34
N SER A 22 19.30 -24.43 6.25
CA SER A 22 18.52 -23.41 5.54
C SER A 22 18.75 -22.01 6.13
N LEU A 23 18.77 -21.88 7.46
CA LEU A 23 19.09 -20.64 8.18
C LEU A 23 20.55 -20.20 7.94
N TYR A 24 21.48 -21.15 7.86
CA TYR A 24 22.89 -20.88 7.58
C TYR A 24 23.12 -20.45 6.11
N ASP A 25 22.47 -21.08 5.14
CA ASP A 25 22.52 -20.70 3.73
C ASP A 25 21.86 -19.34 3.48
N THR A 26 20.74 -19.04 4.13
CA THR A 26 20.15 -17.68 4.08
C THR A 26 21.02 -16.63 4.77
N TRP A 27 21.76 -17.00 5.81
CA TRP A 27 22.72 -16.10 6.47
C TRP A 27 24.00 -15.85 5.67
N THR A 28 24.44 -16.83 4.87
CA THR A 28 25.72 -16.78 4.16
C THR A 28 25.58 -16.41 2.69
N SER A 29 24.42 -16.63 2.07
CA SER A 29 24.19 -16.27 0.67
C SER A 29 24.05 -14.77 0.50
N SER A 30 24.91 -14.22 -0.35
CA SER A 30 24.77 -12.88 -0.90
C SER A 30 24.46 -12.98 -2.38
N THR A 31 23.62 -12.08 -2.88
CA THR A 31 23.25 -12.03 -4.29
C THR A 31 23.82 -10.78 -4.92
N LEU A 32 24.56 -10.95 -6.02
CA LEU A 32 25.08 -9.83 -6.81
C LEU A 32 24.11 -9.53 -7.94
N TYR A 33 23.57 -8.32 -7.95
CA TYR A 33 22.72 -7.81 -9.03
C TYR A 33 23.54 -6.88 -9.91
N CYS A 34 23.46 -7.06 -11.22
CA CYS A 34 24.18 -6.25 -12.20
C CYS A 34 23.29 -5.86 -13.37
N VAL A 35 23.64 -4.78 -14.07
CA VAL A 35 23.00 -4.35 -15.32
C VAL A 35 23.98 -4.42 -16.49
N ARG A 36 23.48 -4.78 -17.68
CA ARG A 36 24.21 -4.69 -18.96
C ARG A 36 23.83 -3.42 -19.69
N ASP A 37 24.68 -2.97 -20.60
CA ASP A 37 24.31 -1.86 -21.49
C ASP A 37 23.06 -2.24 -22.31
N PRO A 38 22.11 -1.31 -22.50
CA PRO A 38 22.18 0.13 -22.20
C PRO A 38 21.73 0.54 -20.79
N TYR A 39 21.37 -0.40 -19.92
CA TYR A 39 20.74 -0.11 -18.63
C TYR A 39 21.71 0.47 -17.59
N THR A 40 21.17 1.30 -16.70
CA THR A 40 21.91 1.96 -15.62
C THR A 40 21.28 1.70 -14.25
N ILE A 41 22.05 1.89 -13.19
CA ILE A 41 21.56 1.92 -11.81
C ILE A 41 21.68 3.36 -11.30
N SER A 42 20.54 4.01 -11.07
CA SER A 42 20.52 5.33 -10.41
C SER A 42 20.46 5.11 -8.90
N SER A 43 21.60 4.97 -8.24
CA SER A 43 21.64 4.65 -6.80
C SER A 43 21.07 5.75 -5.89
N LEU A 44 21.01 6.99 -6.41
CA LEU A 44 20.78 8.22 -5.64
C LEU A 44 21.76 8.38 -4.46
N SER A 45 22.95 7.78 -4.62
CA SER A 45 24.05 7.90 -3.68
C SER A 45 25.02 9.00 -4.10
N THR A 46 25.56 9.70 -3.11
CA THR A 46 26.67 10.64 -3.34
C THR A 46 28.04 9.97 -3.34
N VAL A 47 28.11 8.66 -3.05
CA VAL A 47 29.37 7.92 -2.88
C VAL A 47 29.81 7.26 -4.20
N VAL A 48 28.89 6.57 -4.87
CA VAL A 48 29.15 5.88 -6.13
C VAL A 48 28.21 6.43 -7.20
N ALA A 49 28.77 7.22 -8.12
CA ALA A 49 27.99 7.99 -9.09
C ALA A 49 27.34 7.11 -10.17
N ASN A 50 28.06 6.11 -10.69
CA ASN A 50 27.60 5.27 -11.80
C ASN A 50 27.80 3.77 -11.51
N PRO A 51 27.04 3.20 -10.56
CA PRO A 51 27.17 1.79 -10.24
C PRO A 51 26.68 0.90 -11.38
N ARG A 52 27.36 -0.23 -11.55
CA ARG A 52 26.99 -1.31 -12.48
C ARG A 52 26.47 -2.54 -11.78
N CYS A 53 26.81 -2.69 -10.50
CA CYS A 53 26.29 -3.76 -9.67
C CYS A 53 26.07 -3.31 -8.22
N PHE A 54 25.23 -4.03 -7.50
CA PHE A 54 25.12 -3.96 -6.05
C PHE A 54 24.87 -5.35 -5.47
N ARG A 55 25.35 -5.58 -4.26
CA ARG A 55 25.24 -6.87 -3.57
C ARG A 55 24.28 -6.76 -2.41
N THR A 56 23.35 -7.69 -2.31
CA THR A 56 22.45 -7.81 -1.17
C THR A 56 22.82 -9.02 -0.34
N ARG A 57 22.56 -8.94 0.97
CA ARG A 57 22.65 -10.07 1.89
C ARG A 57 21.54 -9.89 2.92
N ILE A 58 20.77 -10.96 3.15
CA ILE A 58 19.55 -10.93 3.98
C ILE A 58 18.58 -9.88 3.39
N ASP A 59 18.49 -8.71 4.00
CA ASP A 59 17.57 -7.61 3.67
C ASP A 59 18.29 -6.27 3.46
N LEU A 60 19.64 -6.29 3.36
CA LEU A 60 20.47 -5.09 3.22
C LEU A 60 21.32 -5.10 1.95
N VAL A 61 21.58 -3.90 1.43
CA VAL A 61 22.67 -3.65 0.48
C VAL A 61 23.99 -3.68 1.25
N THR A 62 24.93 -4.51 0.80
CA THR A 62 26.23 -4.72 1.46
C THR A 62 27.39 -4.14 0.68
N GLN A 63 27.26 -4.02 -0.65
CA GLN A 63 28.25 -3.41 -1.52
C GLN A 63 27.57 -2.75 -2.72
N VAL A 64 28.17 -1.68 -3.23
CA VAL A 64 27.78 -0.98 -4.47
C VAL A 64 29.05 -0.82 -5.29
N LEU A 65 29.02 -1.23 -6.56
CA LEU A 65 30.20 -1.42 -7.39
C LEU A 65 30.08 -0.67 -8.71
N GLU A 66 31.10 0.10 -9.07
CA GLU A 66 31.20 0.82 -10.35
C GLU A 66 31.38 -0.11 -11.55
N ASN A 67 31.93 -1.30 -11.34
CA ASN A 67 32.23 -2.25 -12.40
C ASN A 67 31.71 -3.63 -12.03
N VAL A 68 31.39 -4.43 -13.06
CA VAL A 68 31.10 -5.86 -12.88
C VAL A 68 32.40 -6.53 -12.44
N PRO A 69 32.44 -7.25 -11.30
CA PRO A 69 33.63 -7.95 -10.85
C PRO A 69 34.13 -8.94 -11.91
N SER A 70 35.43 -8.95 -12.18
CA SER A 70 36.09 -10.07 -12.86
C SER A 70 36.10 -11.25 -11.90
N GLY A 71 35.10 -12.13 -12.03
CA GLY A 71 34.65 -13.04 -10.98
C GLY A 71 35.75 -13.89 -10.31
N GLU A 72 35.56 -14.13 -9.01
CA GLU A 72 36.02 -15.38 -8.40
C GLU A 72 35.13 -16.51 -8.94
N GLU A 73 35.69 -17.71 -9.20
CA GLU A 73 34.90 -18.88 -9.63
C GLU A 73 33.74 -19.15 -8.65
N GLY A 74 32.50 -18.95 -9.10
CA GLY A 74 31.29 -19.35 -8.37
C GLY A 74 30.36 -18.25 -7.84
N GLU A 75 30.64 -16.95 -8.04
CA GLU A 75 29.68 -15.91 -7.63
C GLU A 75 28.47 -15.84 -8.59
N LYS A 76 27.26 -16.09 -8.07
CA LYS A 76 26.02 -16.06 -8.85
C LYS A 76 25.60 -14.61 -9.13
N ILE A 77 25.72 -14.19 -10.38
CA ILE A 77 25.24 -12.89 -10.87
C ILE A 77 23.79 -13.01 -11.34
N ILE A 78 22.94 -12.11 -10.87
CA ILE A 78 21.60 -11.87 -11.43
C ILE A 78 21.67 -10.62 -12.30
N TRP A 79 21.44 -10.79 -13.60
CA TRP A 79 21.36 -9.70 -14.55
C TRP A 79 19.95 -9.13 -14.56
N LEU A 80 19.84 -7.81 -14.34
CA LEU A 80 18.60 -7.06 -14.39
C LEU A 80 18.43 -6.45 -15.79
N ASN A 81 17.33 -6.80 -16.46
CA ASN A 81 16.99 -6.33 -17.81
C ASN A 81 16.11 -5.08 -17.75
N GLY A 82 16.66 -3.98 -17.26
CA GLY A 82 16.01 -2.68 -17.17
C GLY A 82 16.80 -1.69 -16.33
N TYR A 83 16.34 -0.43 -16.29
CA TYR A 83 16.94 0.62 -15.49
C TYR A 83 16.55 0.45 -14.03
N VAL A 84 17.50 0.62 -13.11
CA VAL A 84 17.29 0.37 -11.68
C VAL A 84 17.19 1.68 -10.91
N LEU A 85 16.15 1.81 -10.09
CA LEU A 85 15.96 2.90 -9.13
C LEU A 85 15.83 2.33 -7.71
N PRO A 86 16.10 3.12 -6.65
CA PRO A 86 15.73 2.74 -5.29
C PRO A 86 14.20 2.55 -5.20
N GLY A 87 13.77 1.75 -4.23
CA GLY A 87 12.35 1.49 -4.03
C GLY A 87 11.56 2.78 -3.79
N ILE A 88 10.38 2.90 -4.41
CA ILE A 88 9.52 4.07 -4.22
C ILE A 88 8.88 4.03 -2.84
N ILE A 89 8.87 5.19 -2.19
CA ILE A 89 8.22 5.46 -0.91
C ILE A 89 7.06 6.42 -1.14
N GLU A 90 5.85 5.90 -0.99
CA GLU A 90 4.61 6.69 -1.00
C GLU A 90 4.45 7.42 0.35
N SER A 91 4.41 8.75 0.33
CA SER A 91 4.41 9.54 1.57
C SER A 91 3.02 9.75 2.17
N HIS A 92 1.95 9.47 1.43
CA HIS A 92 0.56 9.61 1.86
C HIS A 92 -0.38 8.75 0.99
N GLY A 93 -0.96 7.70 1.56
CA GLY A 93 -2.04 6.95 0.92
C GLY A 93 -2.88 6.20 1.94
N HIS A 94 -3.91 5.50 1.47
CA HIS A 94 -4.92 4.84 2.29
C HIS A 94 -5.11 3.38 1.84
N ILE A 95 -4.30 2.46 2.39
CA ILE A 95 -4.18 1.11 1.80
C ILE A 95 -5.43 0.26 1.98
N LEU A 96 -6.11 0.40 3.11
CA LEU A 96 -7.33 -0.36 3.36
C LEU A 96 -8.47 0.14 2.47
N GLN A 97 -8.64 1.46 2.35
CA GLN A 97 -9.60 2.07 1.44
C GLN A 97 -9.27 1.75 -0.03
N TYR A 98 -7.99 1.70 -0.41
CA TYR A 98 -7.59 1.31 -1.77
C TYR A 98 -7.98 -0.14 -2.07
N GLY A 99 -7.76 -1.06 -1.13
CA GLY A 99 -8.20 -2.45 -1.27
C GLY A 99 -9.73 -2.58 -1.35
N GLU A 100 -10.48 -1.82 -0.54
CA GLU A 100 -11.95 -1.77 -0.64
C GLU A 100 -12.39 -1.22 -2.00
N MET A 101 -11.76 -0.15 -2.50
CA MET A 101 -12.05 0.43 -3.82
C MET A 101 -11.86 -0.59 -4.94
N LEU A 102 -10.75 -1.35 -4.92
CA LEU A 102 -10.43 -2.32 -5.98
C LEU A 102 -11.50 -3.42 -6.09
N GLU A 103 -12.23 -3.70 -5.00
CA GLU A 103 -13.35 -4.64 -4.96
C GLU A 103 -14.73 -3.97 -5.10
N SER A 104 -14.79 -2.64 -5.21
CA SER A 104 -16.02 -1.85 -5.27
C SER A 104 -16.38 -1.42 -6.69
N VAL A 105 -17.53 -0.74 -6.86
CA VAL A 105 -17.91 -0.14 -8.14
C VAL A 105 -16.97 1.04 -8.44
N SER A 106 -16.21 0.96 -9.54
CA SER A 106 -15.43 2.10 -10.02
C SER A 106 -16.31 3.09 -10.76
N LEU A 107 -16.39 4.32 -10.26
CA LEU A 107 -17.16 5.42 -10.83
C LEU A 107 -16.26 6.52 -11.41
N TYR A 108 -14.95 6.32 -11.47
CA TYR A 108 -14.05 7.24 -12.16
C TYR A 108 -14.42 7.37 -13.64
N ASP A 109 -14.33 8.57 -14.20
CA ASP A 109 -14.65 8.86 -15.61
C ASP A 109 -16.12 8.64 -16.01
N VAL A 110 -17.06 8.54 -15.05
CA VAL A 110 -18.49 8.56 -15.39
C VAL A 110 -18.90 9.93 -15.89
N GLU A 111 -19.62 9.99 -17.01
CA GLU A 111 -20.04 11.27 -17.60
C GLU A 111 -21.41 11.75 -17.10
N ASN A 112 -22.20 10.86 -16.48
CA ASN A 112 -23.54 11.17 -16.00
C ASN A 112 -24.07 10.10 -15.04
N VAL A 113 -25.23 10.38 -14.41
CA VAL A 113 -25.87 9.48 -13.43
C VAL A 113 -26.38 8.17 -14.05
N GLU A 114 -26.77 8.15 -15.33
CA GLU A 114 -27.19 6.90 -15.98
C GLU A 114 -26.02 5.92 -16.06
N GLU A 115 -24.82 6.40 -16.39
CA GLU A 115 -23.62 5.56 -16.40
C GLU A 115 -23.29 5.00 -15.01
N VAL A 116 -23.50 5.78 -13.95
CA VAL A 116 -23.36 5.28 -12.56
C VAL A 116 -24.28 4.06 -12.33
N ARG A 117 -25.56 4.15 -12.75
CA ARG A 117 -26.50 3.03 -12.61
C ARG A 117 -26.07 1.81 -13.42
N VAL A 118 -25.58 2.02 -14.65
CA VAL A 118 -25.05 0.94 -15.50
C VAL A 118 -23.88 0.23 -14.82
N ARG A 119 -22.88 0.98 -14.33
CA ARG A 119 -21.70 0.39 -13.68
C ARG A 119 -22.03 -0.38 -12.41
N ILE A 120 -23.01 0.09 -11.64
CA ILE A 120 -23.53 -0.64 -10.47
C ILE A 120 -24.13 -1.98 -10.90
N LYS A 121 -24.99 -2.00 -11.94
CA LYS A 121 -25.62 -3.23 -12.43
C LYS A 121 -24.62 -4.22 -13.02
N GLU A 122 -23.65 -3.74 -13.79
CA GLU A 122 -22.57 -4.58 -14.34
C GLU A 122 -21.73 -5.20 -13.23
N TRP A 123 -21.40 -4.41 -12.21
CA TRP A 123 -20.67 -4.91 -11.05
C TRP A 123 -21.51 -5.93 -10.26
N LEU A 124 -22.80 -5.68 -10.04
CA LEU A 124 -23.72 -6.63 -9.40
C LEU A 124 -23.83 -7.95 -10.19
N GLY A 125 -23.85 -7.86 -11.53
CA GLY A 125 -23.86 -9.03 -12.42
C GLY A 125 -22.64 -9.94 -12.22
N ARG A 126 -21.48 -9.38 -11.88
CA ARG A 126 -20.25 -10.14 -11.58
C ARG A 126 -20.22 -10.74 -10.17
N HIS A 127 -21.04 -10.24 -9.26
CA HIS A 127 -21.10 -10.67 -7.85
C HIS A 127 -22.47 -11.27 -7.48
N GLN A 128 -23.14 -11.91 -8.45
CA GLN A 128 -24.44 -12.55 -8.23
C GLN A 128 -24.33 -13.65 -7.17
N GLY A 129 -25.26 -13.62 -6.20
CA GLY A 129 -25.32 -14.60 -5.11
C GLY A 129 -24.40 -14.29 -3.92
N GLU A 130 -23.65 -13.19 -3.96
CA GLU A 130 -22.78 -12.78 -2.85
C GLU A 130 -23.46 -11.90 -1.79
N GLY A 131 -24.75 -11.60 -1.95
CA GLY A 131 -25.56 -10.80 -1.01
C GLY A 131 -25.35 -9.28 -1.08
N TYR A 132 -24.67 -8.75 -2.10
CA TYR A 132 -24.50 -7.30 -2.24
C TYR A 132 -25.82 -6.58 -2.51
N GLY A 133 -26.00 -5.44 -1.85
CA GLY A 133 -27.21 -4.62 -1.90
C GLY A 133 -28.20 -4.98 -0.80
N GLU A 134 -27.91 -5.97 0.05
CA GLU A 134 -28.68 -6.33 1.23
C GLU A 134 -28.31 -5.45 2.44
N ARG A 135 -29.09 -5.53 3.52
CA ARG A 135 -28.95 -4.65 4.69
C ARG A 135 -27.61 -4.81 5.41
N ASP A 136 -27.06 -6.03 5.41
CA ASP A 136 -25.81 -6.43 6.04
C ASP A 136 -24.61 -6.41 5.07
N LYS A 137 -24.83 -6.14 3.78
CA LYS A 137 -23.76 -6.06 2.79
C LYS A 137 -24.11 -5.06 1.68
N TRP A 138 -23.74 -3.80 1.90
CA TRP A 138 -24.07 -2.71 0.99
C TRP A 138 -23.24 -2.76 -0.29
N ILE A 139 -23.77 -2.17 -1.36
CA ILE A 139 -23.01 -1.86 -2.56
C ILE A 139 -22.16 -0.63 -2.27
N ARG A 140 -20.85 -0.77 -2.45
CA ARG A 140 -19.87 0.30 -2.33
C ARG A 140 -19.38 0.73 -3.71
N GLY A 141 -19.02 2.00 -3.84
CA GLY A 141 -18.38 2.52 -5.04
C GLY A 141 -17.65 3.83 -4.74
N VAL A 142 -16.74 4.22 -5.62
CA VAL A 142 -15.95 5.45 -5.46
C VAL A 142 -15.66 6.08 -6.81
N GLY A 143 -15.56 7.41 -6.84
CA GLY A 143 -15.06 8.14 -8.01
C GLY A 143 -16.07 9.04 -8.70
N TRP A 144 -17.29 9.20 -8.17
CA TRP A 144 -18.26 10.12 -8.77
C TRP A 144 -17.85 11.58 -8.54
N ASP A 145 -18.15 12.45 -9.50
CA ASP A 145 -17.95 13.90 -9.39
C ASP A 145 -19.15 14.66 -9.97
N GLN A 146 -19.72 15.57 -9.19
CA GLN A 146 -20.82 16.44 -9.61
C GLN A 146 -20.45 17.36 -10.78
N THR A 147 -19.17 17.61 -11.05
CA THR A 147 -18.74 18.37 -12.23
C THR A 147 -19.24 17.71 -13.53
N HIS A 148 -19.33 16.38 -13.56
CA HIS A 148 -19.92 15.62 -14.66
C HIS A 148 -21.46 15.61 -14.63
N PHE A 149 -22.08 16.01 -13.52
CA PHE A 149 -23.54 16.04 -13.33
C PHE A 149 -24.11 17.45 -13.47
N GLY A 150 -23.44 18.32 -14.24
CA GLY A 150 -23.86 19.71 -14.46
C GLY A 150 -23.56 20.63 -13.26
N GLY A 151 -22.62 20.24 -12.40
CA GLY A 151 -22.24 21.00 -11.21
C GLY A 151 -23.18 20.85 -10.01
N VAL A 152 -24.15 19.94 -10.09
CA VAL A 152 -25.18 19.74 -9.06
C VAL A 152 -24.95 18.40 -8.35
N MET A 153 -24.97 18.42 -7.02
CA MET A 153 -24.86 17.21 -6.21
C MET A 153 -26.00 16.22 -6.54
N PRO A 154 -25.71 14.91 -6.65
CA PRO A 154 -26.72 13.91 -6.94
C PRO A 154 -27.68 13.70 -5.76
N THR A 155 -28.80 13.02 -6.02
CA THR A 155 -29.86 12.74 -5.03
C THR A 155 -30.13 11.25 -4.93
N ALA A 156 -30.59 10.79 -3.77
CA ALA A 156 -30.94 9.38 -3.55
C ALA A 156 -32.00 8.88 -4.55
N LYS A 157 -32.95 9.75 -4.92
CA LYS A 157 -34.01 9.47 -5.89
C LYS A 157 -33.46 9.10 -7.28
N GLN A 158 -32.34 9.68 -7.70
CA GLN A 158 -31.75 9.35 -8.99
C GLN A 158 -31.23 7.90 -9.04
N LEU A 159 -30.84 7.29 -7.92
CA LEU A 159 -30.52 5.85 -7.92
C LEU A 159 -31.78 5.00 -8.09
N SER A 160 -32.88 5.37 -7.43
CA SER A 160 -34.14 4.62 -7.44
C SER A 160 -35.04 4.84 -8.66
N GLU A 161 -34.66 5.74 -9.58
CA GLU A 161 -35.24 5.84 -10.92
C GLU A 161 -35.10 4.53 -11.71
N ASP A 162 -34.04 3.77 -11.44
CA ASP A 162 -33.91 2.40 -11.95
C ASP A 162 -34.56 1.42 -10.95
N PRO A 163 -35.62 0.70 -11.36
CA PRO A 163 -36.32 -0.26 -10.49
C PRO A 163 -35.43 -1.38 -9.94
N GLU A 164 -34.34 -1.74 -10.63
CA GLU A 164 -33.40 -2.78 -10.16
C GLU A 164 -32.55 -2.30 -8.98
N LEU A 165 -32.36 -0.99 -8.82
CA LEU A 165 -31.53 -0.39 -7.77
C LEU A 165 -32.34 0.15 -6.58
N LYS A 166 -33.64 0.36 -6.76
CA LYS A 166 -34.54 1.02 -5.80
C LYS A 166 -34.50 0.43 -4.39
N ASP A 167 -34.47 -0.89 -4.27
CA ASP A 167 -34.54 -1.59 -2.98
C ASP A 167 -33.17 -1.94 -2.39
N LEU A 168 -32.08 -1.52 -3.04
CA LEU A 168 -30.71 -1.87 -2.65
C LEU A 168 -30.10 -0.83 -1.70
N TYR A 169 -29.31 -1.31 -0.74
CA TYR A 169 -28.47 -0.45 0.10
C TYR A 169 -27.18 -0.08 -0.67
N ILE A 170 -27.06 1.18 -1.05
CA ILE A 170 -25.95 1.70 -1.86
C ILE A 170 -25.33 2.91 -1.16
N MET A 171 -23.99 2.91 -1.06
CA MET A 171 -23.20 4.03 -0.56
C MET A 171 -22.00 4.25 -1.48
N LEU A 172 -21.95 5.41 -2.12
CA LEU A 172 -20.95 5.76 -3.14
C LEU A 172 -20.13 6.95 -2.64
N ASP A 173 -18.82 6.78 -2.52
CA ASP A 173 -17.89 7.82 -2.11
C ASP A 173 -17.55 8.74 -3.32
N ARG A 174 -17.53 10.05 -3.09
CA ARG A 174 -17.10 11.05 -4.08
C ARG A 174 -15.65 10.80 -4.48
N VAL A 175 -15.24 11.29 -5.65
CA VAL A 175 -13.84 11.22 -6.13
C VAL A 175 -12.81 11.72 -5.11
N ASP A 176 -13.15 12.75 -4.31
CA ASP A 176 -12.30 13.28 -3.25
C ASP A 176 -12.59 12.69 -1.87
N ILE A 177 -13.42 11.65 -1.76
CA ILE A 177 -13.81 10.95 -0.51
C ILE A 177 -14.40 11.84 0.60
N HIS A 178 -14.70 13.11 0.32
CA HIS A 178 -15.24 14.07 1.30
C HIS A 178 -16.77 14.12 1.32
N CYS A 179 -17.44 13.34 0.47
CA CYS A 179 -18.89 13.17 0.47
C CYS A 179 -19.29 11.73 0.13
N VAL A 180 -20.39 11.25 0.72
CA VAL A 180 -21.08 10.01 0.32
C VAL A 180 -22.41 10.31 -0.34
N TRP A 181 -22.74 9.57 -1.39
CA TRP A 181 -24.06 9.51 -2.01
C TRP A 181 -24.74 8.19 -1.61
N ALA A 182 -25.84 8.30 -0.86
CA ALA A 182 -26.59 7.17 -0.31
C ALA A 182 -27.92 6.93 -1.05
N SER A 183 -28.32 5.67 -1.20
CA SER A 183 -29.63 5.30 -1.76
C SER A 183 -30.78 5.58 -0.79
N GLU A 184 -32.02 5.67 -1.30
CA GLU A 184 -33.21 5.84 -0.48
C GLU A 184 -33.34 4.74 0.60
N LYS A 185 -32.84 3.54 0.30
CA LYS A 185 -32.84 2.44 1.27
C LYS A 185 -31.92 2.70 2.45
N VAL A 186 -30.73 3.27 2.22
CA VAL A 186 -29.84 3.72 3.29
C VAL A 186 -30.47 4.87 4.06
N LEU A 187 -31.08 5.84 3.36
CA LEU A 187 -31.77 6.96 4.02
C LEU A 187 -32.91 6.51 4.93
N SER A 188 -33.60 5.39 4.60
CA SER A 188 -34.67 4.84 5.43
C SER A 188 -34.21 4.31 6.80
N LEU A 189 -32.89 4.21 7.02
CA LEU A 189 -32.29 3.84 8.31
C LEU A 189 -32.06 5.06 9.23
N LEU A 190 -32.14 6.28 8.69
CA LEU A 190 -31.94 7.51 9.45
C LEU A 190 -33.20 7.87 10.25
N PRO A 191 -33.05 8.62 11.36
CA PRO A 191 -34.19 9.19 12.09
C PRO A 191 -35.04 10.13 11.22
N ASP A 192 -36.35 10.15 11.49
CA ASP A 192 -37.30 11.12 10.91
C ASP A 192 -38.00 11.89 12.07
N PRO A 193 -37.81 13.23 12.18
CA PRO A 193 -37.05 14.10 11.29
C PRO A 193 -35.54 13.86 11.35
N LEU A 194 -34.84 14.21 10.26
CA LEU A 194 -33.37 14.17 10.23
C LEU A 194 -32.77 15.10 11.29
N PRO A 195 -31.66 14.68 11.94
CA PRO A 195 -30.91 15.56 12.82
C PRO A 195 -30.28 16.71 12.03
N GLU A 196 -29.96 17.80 12.73
CA GLU A 196 -29.13 18.87 12.17
C GLU A 196 -27.74 18.34 11.80
N ALA A 197 -27.12 18.97 10.80
CA ALA A 197 -25.76 18.63 10.40
C ALA A 197 -24.80 18.90 11.59
N PRO A 198 -23.90 17.95 11.92
CA PRO A 198 -22.92 18.16 12.97
C PRO A 198 -21.94 19.30 12.57
N PRO A 199 -21.32 19.99 13.55
CA PRO A 199 -20.25 20.94 13.25
C PRO A 199 -19.18 20.29 12.37
N GLY A 200 -18.73 20.97 11.31
CA GLY A 200 -17.78 20.38 10.36
C GLY A 200 -18.40 19.39 9.36
N GLY A 201 -19.73 19.31 9.24
CA GLY A 201 -20.41 18.45 8.28
C GLY A 201 -21.53 19.19 7.53
N GLU A 202 -21.89 18.67 6.35
CA GLU A 202 -22.97 19.23 5.53
C GLU A 202 -23.93 18.11 5.09
N ILE A 203 -25.23 18.38 5.18
CA ILE A 203 -26.30 17.53 4.62
C ILE A 203 -26.90 18.26 3.43
N ILE A 204 -26.70 17.73 2.23
CA ILE A 204 -27.20 18.34 1.01
C ILE A 204 -28.68 17.99 0.85
N THR A 205 -29.52 19.02 0.82
CA THR A 205 -30.99 18.90 0.73
C THR A 205 -31.57 19.50 -0.55
N ASN A 206 -30.77 20.24 -1.32
CA ASN A 206 -31.14 20.83 -2.61
C ASN A 206 -30.17 20.32 -3.68
N PRO A 207 -30.64 19.71 -4.80
CA PRO A 207 -32.04 19.59 -5.24
C PRO A 207 -32.85 18.49 -4.53
N GLY A 208 -32.21 17.69 -3.69
CA GLY A 208 -32.86 16.67 -2.88
C GLY A 208 -31.86 16.02 -1.94
N LEU A 209 -32.37 15.17 -1.05
CA LEU A 209 -31.54 14.44 -0.09
C LEU A 209 -30.77 13.30 -0.77
N GLY A 210 -29.59 12.99 -0.25
CA GLY A 210 -28.80 11.83 -0.67
C GLY A 210 -27.31 11.99 -0.45
N VAL A 211 -26.82 13.23 -0.33
CA VAL A 211 -25.39 13.51 -0.15
C VAL A 211 -25.10 14.06 1.23
N PHE A 212 -24.10 13.47 1.88
CA PHE A 212 -23.60 13.86 3.20
C PHE A 212 -22.09 14.05 3.09
N CYS A 213 -21.56 15.15 3.63
CA CYS A 213 -20.15 15.49 3.51
C CYS A 213 -19.47 15.64 4.89
N ASP A 214 -18.19 15.31 4.93
CA ASP A 214 -17.31 15.41 6.09
C ASP A 214 -17.90 14.82 7.38
N ASN A 215 -18.03 15.60 8.45
CA ASN A 215 -18.51 15.08 9.74
C ASN A 215 -19.95 14.55 9.64
N ALA A 216 -20.75 14.94 8.65
CA ALA A 216 -22.07 14.35 8.44
C ALA A 216 -21.98 12.87 8.00
N MET A 217 -20.96 12.50 7.23
CA MET A 217 -20.69 11.10 6.85
C MET A 217 -20.37 10.27 8.10
N ASP A 218 -19.42 10.76 8.91
CA ASP A 218 -18.94 10.09 10.12
C ASP A 218 -20.02 9.89 11.19
N ASN A 219 -20.93 10.86 11.32
CA ASN A 219 -21.93 10.84 12.39
C ASN A 219 -23.26 10.23 11.97
N LEU A 220 -23.61 10.26 10.68
CA LEU A 220 -24.94 9.87 10.21
C LEU A 220 -24.92 8.63 9.31
N ILE A 221 -23.92 8.47 8.44
CA ILE A 221 -23.94 7.40 7.43
C ILE A 221 -23.03 6.24 7.81
N TYR A 222 -21.74 6.49 8.09
CA TYR A 222 -20.79 5.43 8.44
C TYR A 222 -21.19 4.58 9.66
N PRO A 223 -21.83 5.12 10.71
CA PRO A 223 -22.31 4.30 11.83
C PRO A 223 -23.40 3.29 11.43
N LEU A 224 -24.06 3.49 10.29
CA LEU A 224 -25.10 2.60 9.76
C LEU A 224 -24.53 1.54 8.80
N ALA A 225 -23.35 1.80 8.23
CA ALA A 225 -22.73 0.91 7.25
C ALA A 225 -22.29 -0.42 7.91
N PRO A 226 -22.51 -1.57 7.27
CA PRO A 226 -22.05 -2.85 7.78
C PRO A 226 -20.52 -2.87 7.90
N ASN A 227 -20.02 -3.32 9.04
CA ASN A 227 -18.58 -3.46 9.26
C ASN A 227 -18.04 -4.68 8.50
N PRO A 228 -17.06 -4.51 7.60
CA PRO A 228 -16.45 -5.63 6.91
C PRO A 228 -15.66 -6.52 7.88
N GLY A 229 -15.78 -7.84 7.72
CA GLY A 229 -15.10 -8.80 8.57
C GLY A 229 -13.57 -8.83 8.36
N ILE A 230 -12.83 -9.29 9.36
CA ILE A 230 -11.35 -9.41 9.27
C ILE A 230 -10.87 -10.15 8.01
N PRO A 231 -11.45 -11.30 7.59
CA PRO A 231 -11.00 -11.98 6.38
C PRO A 231 -11.13 -11.12 5.11
N GLN A 232 -12.19 -10.32 5.02
CA GLN A 232 -12.43 -9.42 3.90
C GLN A 232 -11.38 -8.30 3.87
N LYS A 233 -11.14 -7.65 5.02
CA LYS A 233 -10.08 -6.63 5.16
C LYS A 233 -8.69 -7.20 4.84
N VAL A 234 -8.39 -8.44 5.23
CA VAL A 234 -7.14 -9.13 4.84
C VAL A 234 -7.04 -9.31 3.33
N GLY A 235 -8.13 -9.72 2.68
CA GLY A 235 -8.21 -9.81 1.21
C GLY A 235 -7.88 -8.48 0.55
N TRP A 236 -8.55 -7.40 0.97
CA TRP A 236 -8.33 -6.04 0.48
C TRP A 236 -6.88 -5.59 0.61
N LEU A 237 -6.27 -5.78 1.78
CA LEU A 237 -4.87 -5.41 2.00
C LEU A 237 -3.91 -6.18 1.08
N LYS A 238 -4.17 -7.47 0.84
CA LYS A 238 -3.35 -8.28 -0.07
C LYS A 238 -3.50 -7.84 -1.53
N THR A 239 -4.73 -7.59 -1.97
CA THR A 239 -5.00 -7.05 -3.32
C THR A 239 -4.31 -5.69 -3.49
N ALA A 240 -4.50 -4.78 -2.54
CA ALA A 240 -3.87 -3.46 -2.53
C ALA A 240 -2.34 -3.54 -2.63
N MET A 241 -1.68 -4.28 -1.73
CA MET A 241 -0.22 -4.45 -1.79
C MET A 241 0.25 -5.03 -3.13
N GLY A 242 -0.51 -5.99 -3.70
CA GLY A 242 -0.24 -6.56 -5.01
C GLY A 242 -0.25 -5.50 -6.13
N GLU A 243 -1.26 -4.62 -6.17
CA GLU A 243 -1.32 -3.53 -7.14
C GLU A 243 -0.23 -2.47 -6.92
N LEU A 244 0.08 -2.13 -5.67
CA LEU A 244 1.15 -1.19 -5.32
C LEU A 244 2.53 -1.70 -5.78
N ASN A 245 2.79 -3.00 -5.62
CA ASN A 245 4.03 -3.61 -6.11
C ASN A 245 4.18 -3.50 -7.64
N LYS A 246 3.08 -3.56 -8.40
CA LYS A 246 3.10 -3.43 -9.87
C LYS A 246 3.55 -2.06 -10.35
N VAL A 247 3.44 -1.03 -9.51
CA VAL A 247 3.85 0.34 -9.81
C VAL A 247 5.12 0.76 -9.06
N GLY A 248 5.80 -0.19 -8.42
CA GLY A 248 7.12 0.02 -7.83
C GLY A 248 7.11 0.57 -6.40
N ILE A 249 5.94 0.65 -5.76
CA ILE A 249 5.83 1.08 -4.37
C ILE A 249 6.35 -0.05 -3.47
N THR A 250 7.46 0.23 -2.79
CA THR A 250 8.11 -0.68 -1.84
C THR A 250 7.77 -0.33 -0.40
N ALA A 251 7.40 0.92 -0.15
CA ALA A 251 7.05 1.43 1.15
C ALA A 251 5.97 2.51 1.02
N MET A 252 5.10 2.66 2.01
CA MET A 252 4.05 3.68 2.03
C MET A 252 3.71 4.21 3.43
N SER A 253 3.21 5.43 3.51
CA SER A 253 2.65 5.99 4.75
C SER A 253 1.13 5.88 4.70
N ASP A 254 0.54 5.11 5.59
CA ASP A 254 -0.91 5.02 5.67
C ASP A 254 -1.45 6.20 6.47
N ALA A 255 -2.25 7.04 5.85
CA ALA A 255 -2.60 8.36 6.35
C ALA A 255 -3.93 8.40 7.10
N GLY A 256 -4.20 7.42 7.97
CA GLY A 256 -5.36 7.45 8.86
C GLY A 256 -5.88 6.07 9.26
N MET A 257 -5.01 5.17 9.71
CA MET A 257 -5.43 3.83 10.12
C MET A 257 -6.02 3.84 11.53
N ARG A 258 -7.14 3.15 11.72
CA ARG A 258 -7.73 2.90 13.05
C ARG A 258 -7.00 1.76 13.76
N MET A 259 -7.01 1.82 15.09
CA MET A 259 -6.25 0.88 15.93
C MET A 259 -6.67 -0.59 15.76
N GLU A 260 -7.94 -0.85 15.45
CA GLU A 260 -8.43 -2.20 15.18
C GLU A 260 -7.82 -2.80 13.91
N ASP A 261 -7.67 -2.00 12.86
CA ASP A 261 -7.15 -2.43 11.57
C ASP A 261 -5.62 -2.55 11.59
N MET A 262 -4.95 -1.77 12.43
CA MET A 262 -3.52 -1.97 12.72
C MET A 262 -3.21 -3.38 13.24
N LYS A 263 -4.14 -4.04 13.95
CA LYS A 263 -3.94 -5.41 14.43
C LYS A 263 -3.94 -6.43 13.29
N ILE A 264 -4.66 -6.13 12.20
CA ILE A 264 -4.64 -6.96 10.99
C ILE A 264 -3.27 -6.89 10.35
N LEU A 265 -2.75 -5.67 10.13
CA LEU A 265 -1.40 -5.46 9.60
C LEU A 265 -0.32 -6.11 10.47
N GLN A 266 -0.46 -6.07 11.80
CA GLN A 266 0.45 -6.76 12.72
C GLN A 266 0.50 -8.26 12.48
N ASN A 267 -0.66 -8.88 12.28
CA ASN A 267 -0.73 -10.31 12.05
C ASN A 267 -0.12 -10.67 10.69
N LEU A 268 -0.35 -9.85 9.65
CA LEU A 268 0.31 -10.02 8.35
C LEU A 268 1.83 -9.86 8.46
N ALA A 269 2.32 -8.83 9.17
CA ALA A 269 3.74 -8.59 9.37
C ALA A 269 4.42 -9.76 10.12
N ARG A 270 3.80 -10.29 11.18
CA ARG A 270 4.32 -11.45 11.94
C ARG A 270 4.39 -12.73 11.13
N ARG A 271 3.56 -12.85 10.10
CA ARG A 271 3.51 -13.99 9.17
C ARG A 271 4.36 -13.77 7.91
N ASP A 272 5.09 -12.65 7.83
CA ASP A 272 5.89 -12.28 6.65
C ASP A 272 5.02 -12.17 5.37
N GLU A 273 3.76 -11.75 5.53
CA GLU A 273 2.77 -11.62 4.46
C GLU A 273 2.64 -10.17 3.93
N LEU A 274 3.37 -9.21 4.50
CA LEU A 274 3.46 -7.86 3.95
C LEU A 274 4.45 -7.85 2.79
N SER A 275 4.03 -7.35 1.63
CA SER A 275 4.90 -7.15 0.47
C SER A 275 5.26 -5.68 0.23
N VAL A 276 4.71 -4.77 1.03
CA VAL A 276 5.02 -3.34 1.09
C VAL A 276 5.33 -2.97 2.54
N ARG A 277 6.34 -2.13 2.79
CA ARG A 277 6.57 -1.58 4.14
C ARG A 277 5.54 -0.50 4.45
N ILE A 278 4.84 -0.62 5.57
CA ILE A 278 3.74 0.30 5.90
C ILE A 278 4.12 1.11 7.14
N ARG A 279 4.09 2.43 7.03
CA ARG A 279 4.24 3.37 8.14
C ARG A 279 2.89 4.01 8.47
N VAL A 280 2.31 3.66 9.61
CA VAL A 280 0.94 4.07 9.95
C VAL A 280 0.89 5.41 10.66
N MET A 281 0.13 6.36 10.13
CA MET A 281 -0.39 7.51 10.85
C MET A 281 -1.73 7.09 11.50
N ALA A 282 -1.75 6.97 12.83
CA ALA A 282 -2.94 6.53 13.53
C ALA A 282 -3.98 7.65 13.61
N VAL A 283 -5.25 7.27 13.51
CA VAL A 283 -6.40 8.11 13.84
C VAL A 283 -7.18 7.46 14.99
N CYS A 284 -7.75 8.29 15.87
CA CYS A 284 -8.62 7.82 16.94
C CYS A 284 -9.99 7.39 16.39
N GLU A 285 -10.78 6.71 17.23
CA GLU A 285 -12.15 6.34 16.88
C GLU A 285 -13.00 7.58 16.56
N GLU A 286 -12.93 8.59 17.42
CA GLU A 286 -13.45 9.92 17.14
C GLU A 286 -12.40 10.76 16.39
N ARG A 287 -12.77 11.27 15.21
CA ARG A 287 -11.90 12.11 14.38
C ARG A 287 -11.40 13.31 15.17
N ASN A 288 -10.11 13.64 15.04
CA ASN A 288 -9.44 14.74 15.73
C ASN A 288 -9.40 14.69 17.27
N ALA A 289 -9.81 13.58 17.87
CA ALA A 289 -9.73 13.39 19.32
C ALA A 289 -8.31 13.07 19.81
N TYR A 290 -8.17 13.00 21.13
CA TYR A 290 -6.94 12.60 21.80
C TYR A 290 -7.08 11.20 22.42
N CYS A 291 -6.37 10.19 21.89
CA CYS A 291 -6.50 8.79 22.31
C CYS A 291 -5.17 8.12 22.72
N HIS A 292 -4.21 8.87 23.27
CA HIS A 292 -2.88 8.33 23.64
C HIS A 292 -2.92 7.04 24.49
N GLN A 293 -3.90 6.89 25.38
CA GLN A 293 -4.02 5.70 26.23
C GLN A 293 -4.29 4.43 25.40
N GLU A 294 -5.17 4.52 24.41
CA GLU A 294 -5.48 3.42 23.48
C GLU A 294 -4.27 3.12 22.60
N LEU A 295 -3.61 4.16 22.09
CA LEU A 295 -2.40 4.05 21.29
C LEU A 295 -1.29 3.24 22.00
N ARG A 296 -1.18 3.34 23.33
CA ARG A 296 -0.20 2.57 24.10
C ARG A 296 -0.47 1.05 24.16
N THR A 297 -1.68 0.61 23.84
CA THR A 297 -2.04 -0.81 23.90
C THR A 297 -1.56 -1.60 22.68
N VAL A 298 -1.11 -0.92 21.63
CA VAL A 298 -0.77 -1.51 20.34
C VAL A 298 0.75 -1.62 20.22
N LYS A 299 1.27 -2.86 20.15
CA LYS A 299 2.72 -3.16 20.30
C LYS A 299 3.63 -2.49 19.25
N VAL A 300 3.14 -2.30 18.03
CA VAL A 300 3.87 -1.66 16.91
C VAL A 300 4.34 -0.23 17.20
N MET A 301 3.74 0.42 18.20
CA MET A 301 3.77 1.87 18.38
C MET A 301 5.04 2.46 18.99
N ARG A 302 6.01 1.65 19.45
CA ARG A 302 7.14 2.18 20.26
C ARG A 302 8.56 1.83 19.81
N ASP A 303 8.77 0.69 19.15
CA ASP A 303 10.13 0.22 18.80
C ASP A 303 10.16 -0.67 17.54
N GLY A 304 9.05 -0.77 16.80
CA GLY A 304 8.90 -1.76 15.72
C GLY A 304 8.65 -3.19 16.21
N SER A 305 8.46 -3.42 17.52
CA SER A 305 8.08 -4.75 18.03
C SER A 305 6.70 -5.17 17.53
N GLY A 306 6.60 -6.40 17.01
CA GLY A 306 5.35 -6.93 16.46
C GLY A 306 5.03 -6.55 15.01
N GLY A 307 5.99 -5.97 14.30
CA GLY A 307 5.96 -5.68 12.86
C GLY A 307 7.34 -5.64 12.20
N GLY A 308 8.42 -5.61 13.01
CA GLY A 308 9.80 -5.56 12.55
C GLY A 308 10.06 -4.28 11.75
N ASP A 309 10.75 -4.46 10.62
CA ASP A 309 11.07 -3.44 9.63
C ASP A 309 9.98 -3.29 8.54
N MET A 310 8.86 -4.03 8.63
CA MET A 310 7.78 -4.04 7.63
C MET A 310 6.54 -3.25 8.05
N LEU A 311 6.30 -3.10 9.35
CA LEU A 311 5.19 -2.31 9.88
C LEU A 311 5.71 -1.38 10.97
N LEU A 312 5.64 -0.08 10.68
CA LEU A 312 6.17 0.99 11.49
C LEU A 312 5.04 1.90 11.96
N PHE A 313 5.20 2.47 13.14
CA PHE A 313 4.32 3.54 13.58
C PHE A 313 4.90 4.90 13.19
N GLY A 314 4.09 5.68 12.49
CA GLY A 314 4.48 6.94 11.86
C GLY A 314 4.02 8.20 12.56
N GLY A 315 3.09 8.11 13.51
CA GLY A 315 2.58 9.28 14.23
C GLY A 315 1.06 9.37 14.19
N ILE A 316 0.53 10.58 14.32
CA ILE A 316 -0.91 10.86 14.40
C ILE A 316 -1.37 11.57 13.14
N LYS A 317 -2.51 11.17 12.59
CA LYS A 317 -3.24 11.91 11.54
C LYS A 317 -4.33 12.77 12.20
N LEU A 318 -4.38 14.05 11.84
CA LEU A 318 -5.46 14.98 12.15
C LEU A 318 -5.98 15.62 10.86
N PHE A 319 -7.19 16.19 10.91
CA PHE A 319 -7.88 16.80 9.77
C PHE A 319 -8.37 18.20 10.14
N ALA A 320 -7.81 19.23 9.52
CA ALA A 320 -8.18 20.62 9.79
C ALA A 320 -9.41 21.07 9.00
N ASP A 321 -9.55 20.66 7.74
CA ASP A 321 -10.61 21.06 6.81
C ASP A 321 -11.00 19.94 5.82
N GLY A 322 -11.93 20.24 4.90
CA GLY A 322 -12.34 19.36 3.80
C GLY A 322 -11.47 19.53 2.55
N ALA A 323 -12.06 19.35 1.36
CA ALA A 323 -11.36 19.47 0.07
C ALA A 323 -11.82 20.67 -0.78
N LEU A 324 -10.99 21.04 -1.77
CA LEU A 324 -11.24 22.18 -2.64
C LEU A 324 -12.46 21.95 -3.56
N GLY A 325 -12.54 20.77 -4.19
CA GLY A 325 -13.56 20.46 -5.20
C GLY A 325 -15.00 20.51 -4.66
N SER A 326 -15.20 20.02 -3.43
CA SER A 326 -16.46 19.98 -2.68
C SER A 326 -16.74 21.25 -1.85
N TRP A 327 -15.93 22.31 -2.00
CA TRP A 327 -16.03 23.56 -1.21
C TRP A 327 -15.83 23.39 0.31
N GLY A 328 -15.21 22.28 0.75
CA GLY A 328 -14.94 22.00 2.16
C GLY A 328 -13.64 22.61 2.69
N ALA A 329 -12.66 22.90 1.82
CA ALA A 329 -11.39 23.50 2.23
C ALA A 329 -11.58 24.87 2.89
N ALA A 330 -10.97 25.08 4.07
CA ALA A 330 -11.18 26.29 4.84
C ALA A 330 -10.27 27.40 4.34
N LEU A 331 -10.87 28.46 3.78
CA LEU A 331 -10.18 29.58 3.17
C LEU A 331 -10.18 30.82 4.08
N LEU A 332 -9.15 31.66 3.95
CA LEU A 332 -9.08 32.97 4.62
C LEU A 332 -10.10 33.95 4.02
N GLU A 333 -10.26 33.90 2.70
CA GLU A 333 -11.23 34.68 1.93
C GLU A 333 -12.26 33.74 1.28
N PRO A 334 -13.51 34.18 1.06
CA PRO A 334 -14.53 33.36 0.40
C PRO A 334 -14.09 32.73 -0.93
N TYR A 335 -14.76 31.64 -1.30
CA TYR A 335 -14.62 31.05 -2.63
C TYR A 335 -15.05 32.04 -3.71
N SER A 336 -14.31 32.10 -4.81
CA SER A 336 -14.59 33.03 -5.91
C SER A 336 -15.90 32.72 -6.63
N ASP A 337 -16.27 31.44 -6.74
CA ASP A 337 -17.53 30.97 -7.34
C ASP A 337 -18.62 30.64 -6.31
N LYS A 338 -18.36 30.83 -5.02
CA LYS A 338 -19.31 30.66 -3.91
C LYS A 338 -19.08 31.73 -2.83
N PRO A 339 -19.37 33.02 -3.10
CA PRO A 339 -18.94 34.15 -2.27
C PRO A 339 -19.52 34.15 -0.84
N GLU A 340 -20.59 33.39 -0.62
CA GLU A 340 -21.22 33.21 0.69
C GLU A 340 -20.52 32.17 1.58
N SER A 341 -19.52 31.44 1.07
CA SER A 341 -18.79 30.39 1.78
C SER A 341 -17.28 30.60 1.74
N SER A 342 -16.60 30.30 2.84
CA SER A 342 -15.13 30.16 2.93
C SER A 342 -14.73 28.74 3.33
N GLY A 343 -15.60 27.76 3.07
CA GLY A 343 -15.43 26.38 3.54
C GLY A 343 -15.53 26.26 5.04
N MET A 344 -14.98 25.19 5.62
CA MET A 344 -15.20 24.89 7.03
C MET A 344 -14.02 24.19 7.70
N MET A 345 -13.72 24.62 8.93
CA MET A 345 -12.81 23.90 9.81
C MET A 345 -13.53 22.67 10.38
N LEU A 346 -12.97 21.48 10.22
CA LEU A 346 -13.45 20.22 10.83
C LEU A 346 -13.17 20.16 12.33
N ILE A 347 -12.14 20.88 12.76
CA ILE A 347 -11.79 21.13 14.16
C ILE A 347 -11.44 22.61 14.30
N ASN A 348 -12.03 23.28 15.28
CA ASN A 348 -11.69 24.68 15.51
C ASN A 348 -10.21 24.84 15.90
N GLU A 349 -9.65 26.00 15.61
CA GLU A 349 -8.22 26.28 15.67
C GLU A 349 -7.66 26.16 17.10
N THR A 350 -8.48 26.50 18.11
CA THR A 350 -8.11 26.39 19.53
C THR A 350 -8.02 24.93 19.95
N GLU A 351 -8.98 24.08 19.57
CA GLU A 351 -8.96 22.65 19.85
C GLU A 351 -7.86 21.94 19.06
N LEU A 352 -7.61 22.34 17.80
CA LEU A 352 -6.48 21.86 17.01
C LEU A 352 -5.16 22.10 17.75
N THR A 353 -4.94 23.32 18.22
CA THR A 353 -3.75 23.67 19.01
C THR A 353 -3.65 22.85 20.30
N LYS A 354 -4.79 22.63 21.00
CA LYS A 354 -4.82 21.82 22.22
C LYS A 354 -4.47 20.36 21.96
N VAL A 355 -5.02 19.74 20.92
CA VAL A 355 -4.74 18.33 20.60
C VAL A 355 -3.30 18.16 20.10
N VAL A 356 -2.78 19.09 19.30
CA VAL A 356 -1.36 19.13 18.88
C VAL A 356 -0.44 19.19 20.10
N LYS A 357 -0.69 20.10 21.06
CA LYS A 357 0.08 20.19 22.31
C LYS A 357 0.08 18.88 23.09
N LYS A 358 -1.07 18.22 23.21
CA LYS A 358 -1.18 16.93 23.91
C LYS A 358 -0.36 15.84 23.23
N TYR A 359 -0.43 15.70 21.91
CA TYR A 359 0.35 14.68 21.20
C TYR A 359 1.84 14.99 21.15
N TYR A 360 2.21 16.26 20.98
CA TYR A 360 3.61 16.70 20.94
C TYR A 360 4.34 16.36 22.25
N HIS A 361 3.65 16.48 23.39
CA HIS A 361 4.16 16.08 24.70
C HIS A 361 4.58 14.60 24.78
N TRP A 362 3.95 13.73 23.99
CA TRP A 362 4.21 12.28 23.95
C TRP A 362 5.13 11.85 22.81
N ASP A 363 5.90 12.77 22.23
CA ASP A 363 6.91 12.48 21.21
C ASP A 363 6.34 11.91 19.89
N TYR A 364 5.08 12.21 19.59
CA TYR A 364 4.49 11.85 18.30
C TYR A 364 4.93 12.83 17.20
N GLN A 365 5.21 12.30 16.00
CA GLN A 365 5.07 13.08 14.78
C GLN A 365 3.57 13.32 14.55
N ILE A 366 3.21 14.54 14.20
CA ILE A 366 1.82 14.94 13.95
C ILE A 366 1.73 15.36 12.49
N ASN A 367 0.75 14.80 11.80
CA ASN A 367 0.51 14.94 10.37
C ASN A 367 -0.90 15.50 10.20
N ILE A 368 -1.02 16.74 9.75
CA ILE A 368 -2.30 17.45 9.69
C ILE A 368 -2.72 17.61 8.24
N HIS A 369 -3.86 17.03 7.84
CA HIS A 369 -4.54 17.39 6.59
C HIS A 369 -4.96 18.85 6.65
N ALA A 370 -4.46 19.64 5.71
CA ALA A 370 -4.84 21.04 5.53
C ALA A 370 -4.76 21.43 4.05
N ILE A 371 -5.90 21.68 3.43
CA ILE A 371 -5.99 22.06 2.01
C ILE A 371 -6.06 23.59 1.86
N GLY A 372 -7.02 24.22 2.52
CA GLY A 372 -7.26 25.65 2.44
C GLY A 372 -6.21 26.48 3.21
N ASP A 373 -6.04 27.75 2.84
CA ASP A 373 -5.03 28.63 3.44
C ASP A 373 -5.32 28.96 4.91
N ARG A 374 -6.59 29.02 5.34
CA ARG A 374 -6.95 29.14 6.76
C ARG A 374 -6.60 27.88 7.53
N ALA A 375 -6.87 26.69 6.97
CA ALA A 375 -6.52 25.43 7.61
C ALA A 375 -4.99 25.26 7.74
N ASN A 376 -4.25 25.61 6.68
CA ASN A 376 -2.79 25.61 6.70
C ASN A 376 -2.25 26.56 7.76
N ARG A 377 -2.77 27.80 7.82
CA ARG A 377 -2.40 28.75 8.88
C ARG A 377 -2.67 28.20 10.28
N ALA A 378 -3.84 27.61 10.51
CA ALA A 378 -4.18 27.00 11.81
C ALA A 378 -3.24 25.84 12.18
N ALA A 379 -2.85 25.00 11.22
CA ALA A 379 -1.88 23.93 11.44
C ALA A 379 -0.49 24.49 11.79
N ILE A 380 -0.03 25.51 11.07
CA ILE A 380 1.25 26.19 11.29
C ILE A 380 1.25 26.89 12.66
N ASP A 381 0.16 27.57 13.04
CA ASP A 381 -0.01 28.19 14.36
C ASP A 381 0.06 27.14 15.48
N ALA A 382 -0.60 25.99 15.29
CA ALA A 382 -0.57 24.89 16.25
C ALA A 382 0.85 24.30 16.41
N PHE A 383 1.62 24.18 15.31
CA PHE A 383 3.01 23.76 15.35
C PHE A 383 3.92 24.81 15.98
N GLU A 384 3.77 26.08 15.64
CA GLU A 384 4.51 27.19 16.27
C GLU A 384 4.24 27.24 17.78
N ALA A 385 3.03 26.92 18.23
CA ALA A 385 2.68 26.88 19.65
C ALA A 385 3.39 25.77 20.46
N VAL A 386 3.96 24.74 19.79
CA VAL A 386 4.76 23.68 20.44
C VAL A 386 6.26 23.78 20.14
N LEU A 387 6.62 24.41 19.02
CA LEU A 387 7.99 24.64 18.58
C LEU A 387 8.60 25.95 19.11
N GLY A 388 7.76 26.95 19.41
CA GLY A 388 8.13 28.30 19.82
C GLY A 388 8.19 29.29 18.66
N SER A 389 7.79 30.55 18.89
CA SER A 389 7.76 31.62 17.87
C SER A 389 9.13 31.99 17.30
N ASP A 390 10.19 31.78 18.09
CA ASP A 390 11.58 32.02 17.71
C ASP A 390 12.23 30.79 17.05
N CYS A 391 11.43 29.78 16.65
CA CYS A 391 11.91 28.56 16.01
C CYS A 391 12.57 28.85 14.64
N HIS A 392 13.83 28.43 14.49
CA HIS A 392 14.56 28.38 13.23
C HIS A 392 15.11 26.96 13.03
N GLY A 393 14.53 26.18 12.11
CA GLY A 393 14.93 24.79 11.85
C GLY A 393 14.66 23.81 13.01
N CYS A 394 13.84 24.18 13.98
CA CYS A 394 13.67 23.39 15.20
C CYS A 394 12.80 22.14 15.03
N ASN A 395 12.18 21.94 13.86
CA ASN A 395 11.37 20.76 13.55
C ASN A 395 12.18 19.52 13.13
N GLN A 396 13.52 19.54 13.20
CA GLN A 396 14.37 18.41 12.78
C GLN A 396 14.08 17.11 13.55
N GLU A 397 13.81 17.25 14.85
CA GLU A 397 13.54 16.12 15.74
C GLU A 397 12.12 15.60 15.65
N ARG A 398 11.12 16.43 15.35
CA ARG A 398 9.70 16.00 15.34
C ARG A 398 9.21 15.71 13.93
N ARG A 399 9.76 16.41 12.94
CA ARG A 399 9.40 16.34 11.52
C ARG A 399 7.89 16.49 11.34
N LEU A 400 7.27 17.40 12.09
CA LEU A 400 5.85 17.74 11.99
C LEU A 400 5.49 18.05 10.53
N ARG A 401 4.37 17.50 10.08
CA ARG A 401 3.98 17.48 8.67
C ARG A 401 2.64 18.15 8.43
N ILE A 402 2.55 18.83 7.30
CA ILE A 402 1.27 19.24 6.73
C ILE A 402 1.02 18.36 5.52
N GLU A 403 -0.12 17.67 5.53
CA GLU A 403 -0.57 16.84 4.43
C GLU A 403 -1.38 17.69 3.45
N HIS A 404 -1.17 17.44 2.15
CA HIS A 404 -1.63 18.21 1.00
C HIS A 404 -0.87 19.52 0.82
N ALA A 405 -0.91 20.39 1.84
CA ALA A 405 -0.22 21.69 1.80
C ALA A 405 -0.58 22.45 0.50
N GLN A 406 -1.87 22.38 0.13
CA GLN A 406 -2.34 22.65 -1.22
C GLN A 406 -2.46 24.15 -1.51
N ILE A 407 -2.97 24.93 -0.56
CA ILE A 407 -3.14 26.38 -0.66
C ILE A 407 -2.47 27.00 0.56
N ILE A 408 -1.35 27.67 0.35
CA ILE A 408 -0.54 28.23 1.44
C ILE A 408 -0.28 29.69 1.15
N HIS A 409 -0.78 30.57 2.02
CA HIS A 409 -0.54 32.00 1.92
C HIS A 409 0.98 32.30 1.90
N PRO A 410 1.47 33.30 1.14
CA PRO A 410 2.91 33.61 1.05
C PRO A 410 3.62 33.78 2.40
N ASP A 411 2.99 34.46 3.36
CA ASP A 411 3.53 34.61 4.72
C ASP A 411 3.74 33.26 5.43
N ASP A 412 2.84 32.30 5.17
CA ASP A 412 2.87 30.96 5.76
C ASP A 412 3.90 30.06 5.06
N GLN A 413 4.19 30.28 3.77
CA GLN A 413 5.30 29.61 3.06
C GLN A 413 6.66 29.97 3.73
N VAL A 414 6.84 31.24 4.11
CA VAL A 414 8.03 31.70 4.85
C VAL A 414 8.12 31.02 6.21
N ARG A 415 7.00 30.90 6.93
CA ARG A 415 6.94 30.22 8.25
C ARG A 415 7.27 28.74 8.15
N ILE A 416 6.77 28.05 7.13
CA ILE A 416 7.11 26.64 6.84
C ILE A 416 8.62 26.47 6.67
N SER A 417 9.25 27.27 5.79
CA SER A 417 10.69 27.20 5.57
C SER A 417 11.49 27.58 6.83
N LYS A 418 11.06 28.60 7.57
CA LYS A 418 11.72 29.05 8.81
C LYS A 418 11.72 27.95 9.87
N MET A 419 10.58 27.31 10.14
CA MET A 419 10.45 26.29 11.18
C MET A 419 10.95 24.90 10.73
N GLY A 420 10.99 24.67 9.41
CA GLY A 420 11.27 23.37 8.83
C GLY A 420 10.08 22.41 8.89
N ILE A 421 8.84 22.93 8.80
CA ILE A 421 7.63 22.10 8.70
C ILE A 421 7.69 21.33 7.39
N LEU A 422 7.39 20.03 7.41
CA LEU A 422 7.52 19.17 6.24
C LEU A 422 6.22 19.17 5.41
N PRO A 423 6.22 19.68 4.17
CA PRO A 423 5.08 19.57 3.28
C PRO A 423 5.02 18.16 2.68
N SER A 424 3.87 17.50 2.77
CA SER A 424 3.56 16.27 2.04
C SER A 424 2.58 16.56 0.93
N ILE A 425 3.06 16.54 -0.31
CA ILE A 425 2.35 17.06 -1.47
C ILE A 425 1.97 15.92 -2.42
N GLN A 426 0.77 15.98 -2.99
CA GLN A 426 0.34 15.10 -4.07
C GLN A 426 0.38 15.84 -5.40
N PRO A 427 1.38 15.60 -6.27
CA PRO A 427 1.51 16.37 -7.51
C PRO A 427 0.31 16.26 -8.44
N THR A 428 -0.33 15.09 -8.47
CA THR A 428 -1.52 14.81 -9.29
C THR A 428 -2.73 15.64 -8.88
N HIS A 429 -2.88 16.03 -7.60
CA HIS A 429 -3.97 16.93 -7.18
C HIS A 429 -3.93 18.25 -7.96
N ALA A 430 -2.73 18.80 -8.22
CA ALA A 430 -2.63 20.04 -8.98
C ALA A 430 -3.17 19.89 -10.41
N THR A 431 -2.91 18.74 -11.05
CA THR A 431 -3.35 18.50 -12.42
C THR A 431 -4.79 18.02 -12.52
N SER A 432 -5.33 17.39 -11.48
CA SER A 432 -6.76 17.06 -11.39
C SER A 432 -7.59 18.31 -11.11
N ASP A 433 -7.11 19.18 -10.23
CA ASP A 433 -7.84 20.37 -9.79
C ASP A 433 -7.76 21.53 -10.78
N MET A 434 -6.79 21.55 -11.71
CA MET A 434 -6.59 22.67 -12.65
C MET A 434 -7.85 23.00 -13.48
N ALA A 435 -8.75 22.04 -13.67
CA ALA A 435 -10.02 22.22 -14.38
C ALA A 435 -10.99 23.18 -13.69
N TYR A 436 -10.93 23.29 -12.35
CA TYR A 436 -11.87 24.08 -11.55
C TYR A 436 -11.19 25.04 -10.56
N ALA A 437 -9.89 24.89 -10.29
CA ALA A 437 -9.20 25.69 -9.28
C ALA A 437 -9.27 27.20 -9.56
N LEU A 438 -9.30 27.62 -10.84
CA LEU A 438 -9.49 29.02 -11.22
C LEU A 438 -10.85 29.56 -10.79
N SER A 439 -11.94 28.80 -10.99
CA SER A 439 -13.27 29.25 -10.58
C SER A 439 -13.39 29.30 -9.05
N ARG A 440 -12.76 28.35 -8.35
CA ARG A 440 -12.80 28.27 -6.88
C ARG A 440 -11.99 29.38 -6.21
N LEU A 441 -10.77 29.64 -6.69
CA LEU A 441 -9.79 30.47 -5.98
C LEU A 441 -9.56 31.84 -6.63
N GLY A 442 -9.81 31.99 -7.93
CA GLY A 442 -9.42 33.18 -8.67
C GLY A 442 -7.90 33.25 -8.93
N GLU A 443 -7.51 34.16 -9.81
CA GLU A 443 -6.15 34.27 -10.36
C GLU A 443 -5.09 34.61 -9.31
N ASP A 444 -5.39 35.53 -8.38
CA ASP A 444 -4.44 35.99 -7.37
C ASP A 444 -3.97 34.85 -6.45
N ARG A 445 -4.91 34.04 -5.93
CA ARG A 445 -4.61 32.90 -5.06
C ARG A 445 -3.92 31.76 -5.80
N LEU A 446 -4.25 31.54 -7.07
CA LEU A 446 -3.56 30.53 -7.88
C LEU A 446 -2.10 30.91 -8.15
N THR A 447 -1.83 32.19 -8.41
CA THR A 447 -0.48 32.66 -8.72
C THR A 447 0.43 32.67 -7.48
N SER A 448 -0.12 33.00 -6.31
CA SER A 448 0.68 33.26 -5.11
C SER A 448 0.63 32.16 -4.03
N SER A 449 -0.45 31.37 -3.96
CA SER A 449 -0.71 30.49 -2.81
C SER A 449 -0.91 29.02 -3.17
N ALA A 450 -1.56 28.71 -4.29
CA ALA A 450 -1.98 27.35 -4.60
C ALA A 450 -0.89 26.54 -5.32
N TYR A 451 -0.74 25.26 -4.94
CA TYR A 451 0.12 24.25 -5.59
C TYR A 451 1.59 24.68 -5.75
N ARG A 452 2.14 25.40 -4.77
CA ARG A 452 3.47 26.03 -4.79
C ARG A 452 4.61 25.04 -4.48
N MET A 453 4.70 23.93 -5.22
CA MET A 453 5.59 22.80 -4.92
C MET A 453 7.06 23.20 -4.79
N LEU A 454 7.57 23.98 -5.76
CA LEU A 454 8.96 24.43 -5.76
C LEU A 454 9.21 25.47 -4.66
N SER A 455 8.26 26.39 -4.44
CA SER A 455 8.37 27.41 -3.40
C SER A 455 8.43 26.83 -1.98
N LEU A 456 7.97 25.59 -1.79
CA LEU A 456 8.03 24.86 -0.53
C LEU A 456 9.34 24.09 -0.31
N PHE A 457 10.36 24.32 -1.14
CA PHE A 457 11.73 23.97 -0.80
C PHE A 457 12.32 24.95 0.22
N PRO A 458 13.28 24.51 1.04
CA PRO A 458 13.91 25.38 2.01
C PRO A 458 14.70 26.50 1.34
N SER A 459 14.55 27.73 1.85
CA SER A 459 15.32 28.88 1.38
C SER A 459 16.81 28.73 1.75
N ILE A 460 17.70 28.92 0.77
CA ILE A 460 19.18 28.77 0.87
C ILE A 460 19.81 29.66 1.97
N GLY A 461 19.09 30.67 2.49
CA GLY A 461 19.58 31.63 3.49
C GLY A 461 19.49 31.20 4.96
N TYR A 462 18.79 30.11 5.28
CA TYR A 462 18.70 29.62 6.66
C TYR A 462 19.74 28.53 6.92
N ASN A 463 20.96 28.90 7.34
CA ASN A 463 22.05 27.96 7.66
C ASN A 463 21.71 26.88 8.72
N HIS A 464 20.54 26.96 9.36
CA HIS A 464 20.10 26.06 10.43
C HIS A 464 18.71 25.43 10.21
N SER A 465 17.99 25.82 9.16
CA SER A 465 16.79 25.12 8.71
C SER A 465 17.21 24.33 7.46
N SER A 466 16.86 23.08 7.24
CA SER A 466 15.48 22.69 7.00
C SER A 466 15.50 21.24 6.53
N TYR A 467 14.35 20.59 6.54
CA TYR A 467 14.07 19.38 5.77
C TYR A 467 14.58 19.47 4.30
N PRO A 468 14.87 18.34 3.63
CA PRO A 468 15.52 18.32 2.30
C PRO A 468 14.62 18.79 1.13
N GLY A 469 13.37 19.14 1.41
CA GLY A 469 12.32 19.43 0.42
C GLY A 469 11.06 18.62 0.69
N PRO A 470 9.96 18.90 -0.03
CA PRO A 470 8.70 18.20 0.13
C PRO A 470 8.85 16.68 0.01
N VAL A 471 7.99 15.96 0.71
CA VAL A 471 7.74 14.54 0.47
C VAL A 471 6.57 14.41 -0.49
N LEU A 472 6.63 13.45 -1.39
CA LEU A 472 5.62 13.29 -2.44
C LEU A 472 4.81 12.02 -2.26
N GLY A 473 3.56 12.11 -2.71
CA GLY A 473 2.61 11.01 -2.67
C GLY A 473 1.51 11.11 -3.70
N SER A 474 0.58 10.16 -3.70
CA SER A 474 -0.61 10.21 -4.55
C SER A 474 -1.90 10.45 -3.76
N ASP A 475 -1.95 10.13 -2.46
CA ASP A 475 -3.21 10.05 -1.71
C ASP A 475 -4.20 9.04 -2.30
N PHE A 476 -3.70 7.90 -2.80
CA PHE A 476 -4.59 6.83 -3.27
C PHE A 476 -5.55 6.42 -2.13
N PRO A 477 -6.81 6.05 -2.43
CA PRO A 477 -7.38 5.92 -3.77
C PRO A 477 -7.82 7.22 -4.47
N VAL A 478 -7.72 8.41 -3.85
CA VAL A 478 -8.17 9.68 -4.45
C VAL A 478 -7.54 9.90 -5.83
N GLU A 479 -6.22 9.71 -5.92
CA GLU A 479 -5.50 9.62 -7.18
C GLU A 479 -4.92 8.22 -7.43
N PRO A 480 -4.65 7.86 -8.70
CA PRO A 480 -3.98 6.61 -9.02
C PRO A 480 -2.61 6.48 -8.32
N PRO A 481 -2.25 5.30 -7.79
CA PRO A 481 -1.04 5.11 -7.00
C PRO A 481 0.26 5.08 -7.83
N ASN A 482 0.20 5.27 -9.15
CA ASN A 482 1.40 5.20 -9.98
C ASN A 482 2.31 6.41 -9.73
N PRO A 483 3.50 6.24 -9.11
CA PRO A 483 4.36 7.36 -8.75
C PRO A 483 4.91 8.09 -9.98
N PHE A 484 4.99 7.44 -11.15
CA PHE A 484 5.45 8.09 -12.37
C PHE A 484 4.42 9.06 -12.95
N ASN A 485 3.13 8.89 -12.63
CA ASN A 485 2.12 9.91 -12.89
C ASN A 485 2.35 11.14 -11.98
N GLY A 486 2.66 10.91 -10.70
CA GLY A 486 3.04 11.97 -9.77
C GLY A 486 4.31 12.71 -10.20
N ILE A 487 5.35 12.00 -10.62
CA ILE A 487 6.59 12.59 -11.14
C ILE A 487 6.29 13.38 -12.41
N TYR A 488 5.50 12.84 -13.35
CA TYR A 488 5.08 13.57 -14.55
C TYR A 488 4.37 14.88 -14.19
N ALA A 489 3.33 14.83 -13.34
CA ALA A 489 2.59 16.01 -12.90
C ALA A 489 3.49 17.04 -12.21
N ALA A 490 4.45 16.60 -11.39
CA ALA A 490 5.40 17.48 -10.70
C ALA A 490 6.34 18.22 -11.65
N VAL A 491 6.82 17.55 -12.72
CA VAL A 491 7.82 18.14 -13.62
C VAL A 491 7.20 18.90 -14.80
N THR A 492 6.09 18.42 -15.34
CA THR A 492 5.44 19.00 -16.53
C THR A 492 4.30 19.92 -16.18
N ARG A 493 3.63 19.71 -15.03
CA ARG A 493 2.36 20.38 -14.67
C ARG A 493 1.26 20.14 -15.71
N LEU A 494 1.30 18.99 -16.37
CA LEU A 494 0.29 18.48 -17.29
C LEU A 494 -0.40 17.27 -16.66
N ASP A 495 -1.69 17.08 -16.98
CA ASP A 495 -2.43 15.90 -16.55
C ASP A 495 -1.79 14.61 -17.10
N PRO A 496 -1.37 13.65 -16.25
CA PRO A 496 -0.75 12.40 -16.69
C PRO A 496 -1.63 11.54 -17.62
N LYS A 497 -2.95 11.67 -17.56
CA LYS A 497 -3.89 10.93 -18.41
C LYS A 497 -3.93 11.51 -19.82
N THR A 498 -3.97 12.84 -19.95
CA THR A 498 -4.18 13.51 -21.25
C THR A 498 -2.92 14.11 -21.86
N GLY A 499 -1.93 14.46 -21.04
CA GLY A 499 -0.76 15.24 -21.44
C GLY A 499 -1.08 16.71 -21.72
N THR A 500 -2.12 17.26 -21.09
CA THR A 500 -2.62 18.62 -21.37
C THR A 500 -2.80 19.45 -20.10
N SER A 501 -2.93 20.77 -20.26
CA SER A 501 -3.37 21.68 -19.19
C SER A 501 -4.20 22.85 -19.76
N PRO A 502 -4.99 23.56 -18.94
CA PRO A 502 -5.69 24.78 -19.34
C PRO A 502 -4.75 25.90 -19.81
N SER A 503 -3.48 25.88 -19.41
CA SER A 503 -2.45 26.84 -19.82
C SER A 503 -1.73 26.43 -21.12
N GLY A 504 -2.14 25.32 -21.75
CA GLY A 504 -1.53 24.79 -22.97
C GLY A 504 -0.47 23.72 -22.71
N PRO A 505 0.35 23.39 -23.74
CA PRO A 505 1.31 22.28 -23.68
C PRO A 505 2.52 22.54 -22.77
N GLU A 506 2.75 23.79 -22.36
CA GLU A 506 3.87 24.17 -21.48
C GLU A 506 3.61 23.88 -19.99
N GLY A 507 2.39 23.47 -19.63
CA GLY A 507 2.00 23.14 -18.26
C GLY A 507 1.39 24.29 -17.45
N TRP A 508 0.71 23.94 -16.35
CA TRP A 508 -0.01 24.86 -15.48
C TRP A 508 0.86 25.45 -14.36
N TYR A 509 1.13 26.77 -14.37
CA TYR A 509 2.07 27.44 -13.44
C TYR A 509 3.45 26.77 -13.41
N ARG A 510 4.13 26.76 -14.56
CA ARG A 510 5.36 26.00 -14.83
C ARG A 510 6.56 26.43 -13.98
N GLU A 511 6.52 27.63 -13.42
CA GLU A 511 7.48 28.14 -12.45
C GLU A 511 7.49 27.35 -11.13
N GLU A 512 6.41 26.60 -10.82
CA GLU A 512 6.34 25.72 -9.65
C GLU A 512 6.67 24.26 -9.93
N SER A 513 7.10 23.93 -11.15
CA SER A 513 7.56 22.57 -11.45
C SER A 513 8.82 22.20 -10.68
N LEU A 514 8.91 20.91 -10.40
CA LEU A 514 10.13 20.28 -9.91
C LEU A 514 11.03 19.83 -11.06
N THR A 515 12.32 19.66 -10.80
CA THR A 515 13.19 18.85 -11.66
C THR A 515 12.90 17.35 -11.47
N ILE A 516 13.32 16.51 -12.41
CA ILE A 516 13.23 15.04 -12.28
C ILE A 516 13.92 14.56 -10.99
N GLU A 517 15.10 15.09 -10.70
CA GLU A 517 15.86 14.76 -9.50
C GLU A 517 15.09 15.14 -8.21
N GLN A 518 14.52 16.35 -8.17
CA GLN A 518 13.71 16.80 -7.04
C GLN A 518 12.47 15.91 -6.85
N ALA A 519 11.77 15.56 -7.93
CA ALA A 519 10.59 14.71 -7.88
C ALA A 519 10.94 13.28 -7.40
N ILE A 520 12.01 12.68 -7.94
CA ILE A 520 12.47 11.35 -7.51
C ILE A 520 12.91 11.38 -6.05
N HIS A 521 13.61 12.43 -5.59
CA HIS A 521 13.94 12.58 -4.17
C HIS A 521 12.68 12.68 -3.29
N GLY A 522 11.65 13.39 -3.74
CA GLY A 522 10.33 13.46 -3.10
C GLY A 522 9.73 12.08 -2.78
N PHE A 523 9.88 11.13 -3.71
CA PHE A 523 9.42 9.74 -3.60
C PHE A 523 10.46 8.76 -3.04
N THR A 524 11.65 9.21 -2.64
CA THR A 524 12.73 8.35 -2.14
C THR A 524 13.42 8.96 -0.92
N ARG A 525 14.48 9.76 -1.09
CA ARG A 525 15.31 10.28 0.00
C ARG A 525 14.55 11.23 0.93
N ASN A 526 13.72 12.12 0.39
CA ASN A 526 12.93 13.04 1.19
C ASN A 526 11.88 12.28 1.99
N ALA A 527 11.20 11.30 1.39
CA ALA A 527 10.25 10.44 2.08
C ALA A 527 10.91 9.63 3.21
N ALA A 528 12.10 9.04 2.95
CA ALA A 528 12.90 8.37 3.97
C ALA A 528 13.28 9.32 5.11
N TRP A 529 13.62 10.57 4.79
CA TRP A 529 13.80 11.62 5.79
C TRP A 529 12.49 11.96 6.52
N GLY A 530 11.33 12.07 5.85
CA GLY A 530 10.05 12.25 6.54
C GLY A 530 9.75 11.17 7.59
N TRP A 531 10.34 9.98 7.42
CA TRP A 531 10.19 8.83 8.30
C TRP A 531 11.26 8.70 9.40
N LYS A 532 12.31 9.52 9.40
CA LYS A 532 13.52 9.31 10.24
C LYS A 532 14.27 8.03 9.92
N LEU A 533 14.25 7.65 8.65
CA LEU A 533 14.85 6.42 8.13
C LEU A 533 15.75 6.67 6.92
N GLU A 534 16.28 7.89 6.77
CA GLU A 534 17.23 8.27 5.71
C GLU A 534 18.53 7.44 5.73
N ASN A 535 18.88 6.87 6.89
CA ASN A 535 20.01 5.94 7.06
C ASN A 535 19.65 4.48 6.78
N LYS A 536 18.38 4.18 6.49
CA LYS A 536 17.84 2.83 6.28
C LYS A 536 17.24 2.64 4.90
N THR A 537 16.72 3.68 4.25
CA THR A 537 16.07 3.54 2.93
C THR A 537 16.20 4.83 2.09
N GLY A 538 15.56 4.87 0.93
CA GLY A 538 15.52 5.99 -0.01
C GLY A 538 16.70 6.07 -0.97
N ALA A 539 17.65 5.13 -0.92
CA ALA A 539 18.76 5.02 -1.86
C ALA A 539 19.33 3.59 -1.87
N ILE A 540 20.02 3.21 -2.94
CA ILE A 540 20.79 1.97 -3.01
C ILE A 540 22.19 2.26 -2.48
N GLU A 541 22.37 2.12 -1.17
CA GLU A 541 23.62 2.40 -0.45
C GLU A 541 23.92 1.32 0.59
N VAL A 542 25.20 1.10 0.87
CA VAL A 542 25.64 0.11 1.86
C VAL A 542 24.98 0.39 3.23
N GLY A 543 24.39 -0.65 3.82
CA GLY A 543 23.70 -0.61 5.11
C GLY A 543 22.22 -0.22 5.03
N LYS A 544 21.72 0.19 3.86
CA LYS A 544 20.29 0.42 3.62
C LYS A 544 19.56 -0.86 3.26
N TRP A 545 18.25 -0.85 3.45
CA TRP A 545 17.35 -1.89 3.02
C TRP A 545 17.48 -2.15 1.53
N ALA A 546 17.44 -3.43 1.19
CA ALA A 546 17.51 -3.94 -0.17
C ALA A 546 16.13 -3.79 -0.84
N ASP A 547 15.70 -2.54 -1.03
CA ASP A 547 14.44 -2.19 -1.70
C ASP A 547 14.76 -1.42 -2.98
N TRP A 548 14.36 -1.97 -4.13
CA TRP A 548 14.62 -1.37 -5.44
C TRP A 548 13.57 -1.79 -6.46
N ILE A 549 13.53 -1.06 -7.57
CA ILE A 549 12.68 -1.38 -8.71
C ILE A 549 13.52 -1.47 -9.98
N VAL A 550 12.97 -2.15 -10.97
CA VAL A 550 13.47 -2.18 -12.34
C VAL A 550 12.39 -1.62 -13.25
N VAL A 551 12.72 -0.67 -14.11
CA VAL A 551 11.80 0.01 -15.04
C VAL A 551 12.31 -0.08 -16.49
N ASP A 552 11.41 0.11 -17.45
CA ASP A 552 11.71 0.01 -18.88
C ASP A 552 12.27 1.28 -19.54
N GLY A 553 12.47 2.35 -18.76
CA GLY A 553 13.01 3.63 -19.25
C GLY A 553 13.95 4.32 -18.26
N ASP A 554 14.90 5.10 -18.78
CA ASP A 554 15.86 5.87 -17.99
C ASP A 554 15.23 7.16 -17.43
N VAL A 555 14.59 7.03 -16.26
CA VAL A 555 13.81 8.11 -15.63
C VAL A 555 14.65 9.37 -15.39
N MET A 556 15.91 9.22 -15.00
CA MET A 556 16.81 10.36 -14.72
C MET A 556 17.06 11.24 -15.97
N ASN A 557 16.83 10.69 -17.16
CA ASN A 557 16.99 11.35 -18.44
C ASN A 557 15.65 11.66 -19.14
N MET A 558 14.52 11.66 -18.41
CA MET A 558 13.18 12.01 -18.94
C MET A 558 12.80 13.47 -18.64
N ASP A 559 13.66 14.42 -19.02
CA ASP A 559 13.41 15.85 -18.90
C ASP A 559 12.91 16.50 -20.21
N GLY A 560 12.36 17.72 -20.11
CA GLY A 560 11.83 18.47 -21.25
C GLY A 560 10.77 17.67 -22.01
N GLU A 561 10.89 17.60 -23.34
CA GLU A 561 9.98 16.83 -24.21
C GLU A 561 9.98 15.32 -23.90
N ARG A 562 11.06 14.78 -23.31
CA ARG A 562 11.16 13.35 -22.96
C ARG A 562 10.31 12.97 -21.76
N ALA A 563 9.84 13.95 -20.98
CA ALA A 563 8.98 13.71 -19.82
C ALA A 563 7.67 12.99 -20.19
N GLU A 564 7.19 13.09 -21.43
CA GLU A 564 6.05 12.30 -21.93
C GLU A 564 6.22 10.79 -21.75
N GLY A 565 7.47 10.30 -21.74
CA GLY A 565 7.78 8.90 -21.48
C GLY A 565 7.32 8.42 -20.10
N LEU A 566 7.25 9.30 -19.10
CA LEU A 566 6.86 8.97 -17.72
C LEU A 566 5.44 8.42 -17.61
N ARG A 567 4.51 8.92 -18.45
CA ARG A 567 3.10 8.50 -18.45
C ARG A 567 2.92 7.02 -18.78
N ASN A 568 3.85 6.46 -19.57
CA ASN A 568 3.78 5.10 -20.07
C ASN A 568 4.89 4.20 -19.50
N LEU A 569 5.70 4.72 -18.57
CA LEU A 569 6.78 3.98 -17.94
C LEU A 569 6.22 2.75 -17.20
N LYS A 570 6.85 1.60 -17.41
CA LYS A 570 6.43 0.36 -16.76
C LYS A 570 7.48 -0.09 -15.78
N VAL A 571 7.01 -0.43 -14.59
CA VAL A 571 7.78 -1.25 -13.65
C VAL A 571 7.82 -2.68 -14.19
N LEU A 572 9.04 -3.17 -14.36
CA LEU A 572 9.37 -4.52 -14.77
C LEU A 572 9.56 -5.44 -13.56
N GLY A 573 9.96 -4.90 -12.41
CA GLY A 573 9.97 -5.64 -11.15
C GLY A 573 10.20 -4.76 -9.92
N THR A 574 9.84 -5.31 -8.77
CA THR A 574 9.87 -4.66 -7.46
C THR A 574 10.42 -5.62 -6.43
N TRP A 575 11.39 -5.15 -5.64
CA TRP A 575 12.01 -5.91 -4.56
C TRP A 575 11.84 -5.20 -3.24
N VAL A 576 11.46 -5.97 -2.22
CA VAL A 576 11.35 -5.53 -0.83
C VAL A 576 12.07 -6.53 0.05
N LYS A 577 12.98 -6.05 0.90
CA LYS A 577 13.90 -6.90 1.70
C LYS A 577 14.70 -7.88 0.84
N GLY A 578 15.09 -7.48 -0.37
CA GLY A 578 15.77 -8.34 -1.33
C GLY A 578 14.90 -9.44 -1.94
N LYS A 579 13.62 -9.55 -1.54
CA LYS A 579 12.67 -10.51 -2.09
C LYS A 579 11.93 -9.88 -3.27
N ASN A 580 11.82 -10.64 -4.35
CA ASN A 580 11.00 -10.25 -5.50
C ASN A 580 9.51 -10.35 -5.10
N VAL A 581 8.83 -9.21 -5.06
CA VAL A 581 7.39 -9.11 -4.75
C VAL A 581 6.53 -8.83 -5.99
N TYR A 582 7.18 -8.47 -7.11
CA TYR A 582 6.57 -8.34 -8.42
C TYR A 582 7.66 -8.45 -9.49
N ALA A 583 7.40 -9.21 -10.55
CA ALA A 583 8.26 -9.26 -11.72
C ALA A 583 7.47 -9.62 -12.97
N ARG A 584 7.77 -8.92 -14.07
CA ARG A 584 7.41 -9.31 -15.42
C ARG A 584 8.37 -10.36 -15.94
N GLU A 585 7.89 -11.14 -16.91
CA GLU A 585 8.72 -12.12 -17.60
C GLU A 585 9.98 -11.47 -18.20
N GLY A 586 11.14 -12.10 -18.03
CA GLY A 586 12.41 -11.64 -18.59
C GLY A 586 13.12 -10.51 -17.85
N VAL A 587 12.59 -9.99 -16.72
CA VAL A 587 13.26 -8.93 -15.96
C VAL A 587 14.60 -9.36 -15.32
N MET A 588 14.77 -10.68 -15.08
CA MET A 588 15.98 -11.27 -14.54
C MET A 588 16.53 -12.37 -15.45
N GLU A 589 17.85 -12.41 -15.61
CA GLU A 589 18.59 -13.52 -16.19
C GLU A 589 19.65 -14.02 -15.21
N LEU A 590 19.79 -15.34 -15.09
CA LEU A 590 20.88 -15.96 -14.32
C LEU A 590 22.06 -16.23 -15.27
N ASP A 591 23.28 -15.98 -14.81
CA ASP A 591 24.47 -16.31 -15.59
C ASP A 591 24.60 -17.84 -15.76
N GLY A 592 24.85 -18.28 -17.00
CA GLY A 592 24.69 -19.67 -17.42
C GLY A 592 25.92 -20.55 -17.16
N GLU A 593 25.80 -21.46 -16.19
CA GLU A 593 26.16 -22.89 -16.31
C GLU A 593 25.61 -23.65 -15.09
N TYR A 594 24.29 -23.78 -14.99
CA TYR A 594 23.72 -24.79 -14.09
C TYR A 594 23.93 -26.15 -14.76
N ARG A 595 25.03 -26.85 -14.42
CA ARG A 595 25.14 -28.27 -14.74
C ARG A 595 23.88 -28.94 -14.19
N SER A 596 23.08 -29.52 -15.06
CA SER A 596 21.80 -30.17 -14.76
C SER A 596 21.93 -31.45 -13.88
N GLY A 597 22.98 -31.55 -13.07
CA GLY A 597 23.27 -32.69 -12.19
C GLY A 597 22.66 -32.56 -10.78
N ASP A 598 22.42 -31.35 -10.28
CA ASP A 598 22.07 -31.17 -8.86
C ASP A 598 20.56 -31.13 -8.56
N ARG A 599 19.69 -31.28 -9.57
CA ARG A 599 18.30 -31.68 -9.32
C ARG A 599 18.18 -33.16 -8.94
N PHE A 600 19.22 -33.96 -9.17
CA PHE A 600 19.16 -35.40 -8.93
C PHE A 600 19.13 -35.75 -7.45
N LEU A 601 19.75 -34.98 -6.54
CA LEU A 601 19.68 -35.26 -5.10
C LEU A 601 18.35 -34.85 -4.46
N GLY A 602 17.76 -33.71 -4.87
CA GLY A 602 16.46 -33.25 -4.36
C GLY A 602 15.31 -34.16 -4.79
N ASP A 603 15.33 -34.61 -6.04
CA ASP A 603 14.33 -35.54 -6.57
C ASP A 603 14.51 -36.96 -6.00
N ILE A 604 15.75 -37.40 -5.72
CA ILE A 604 16.02 -38.66 -5.00
C ILE A 604 15.55 -38.59 -3.54
N LEU A 605 15.72 -37.44 -2.86
CA LEU A 605 15.27 -37.29 -1.47
C LEU A 605 13.73 -37.26 -1.37
N MET A 606 13.06 -36.65 -2.36
CA MET A 606 11.59 -36.65 -2.46
C MET A 606 11.03 -38.01 -2.87
N LEU A 607 11.72 -38.78 -3.73
CA LEU A 607 11.35 -40.18 -4.01
C LEU A 607 11.59 -41.09 -2.80
N ALA A 608 12.66 -40.89 -2.03
CA ALA A 608 12.91 -41.68 -0.81
C ALA A 608 11.84 -41.43 0.27
N LEU A 609 11.38 -40.18 0.41
CA LEU A 609 10.29 -39.80 1.31
C LEU A 609 8.91 -40.31 0.84
N ALA A 610 8.69 -40.42 -0.48
CA ALA A 610 7.46 -40.99 -1.02
C ALA A 610 7.38 -42.53 -0.84
N VAL A 611 8.52 -43.22 -0.98
CA VAL A 611 8.60 -44.69 -0.82
C VAL A 611 8.50 -45.11 0.66
N GLU A 612 8.99 -44.31 1.62
CA GLU A 612 8.79 -44.58 3.06
C GLU A 612 7.34 -44.37 3.52
N TYR A 613 6.57 -43.52 2.85
CA TYR A 613 5.16 -43.26 3.20
C TYR A 613 4.21 -44.39 2.74
N GLU A 614 4.50 -45.04 1.61
CA GLU A 614 3.76 -46.23 1.14
C GLU A 614 4.11 -47.50 1.93
N LEU A 615 5.30 -47.60 2.52
CA LEU A 615 5.71 -48.75 3.35
C LEU A 615 5.15 -48.71 4.78
N LEU A 616 4.59 -47.58 5.22
CA LEU A 616 3.97 -47.42 6.54
C LEU A 616 2.44 -47.49 6.53
N SER A 617 1.80 -47.58 5.37
CA SER A 617 0.33 -47.66 5.26
C SER A 617 -0.22 -49.07 5.09
N ASP A 618 0.61 -50.11 4.96
CA ASP A 618 0.14 -51.47 4.69
C ASP A 618 0.69 -52.51 5.69
N HIS A 619 -0.02 -52.66 6.82
CA HIS A 619 -0.10 -53.93 7.54
C HIS A 619 -1.36 -53.98 8.44
N ASP A 620 -2.46 -54.49 7.88
CA ASP A 620 -3.28 -55.56 8.49
C ASP A 620 -4.25 -56.15 7.45
N HIS A 621 -3.86 -57.24 6.77
CA HIS A 621 -4.55 -58.53 6.84
C HIS A 621 -3.97 -59.58 5.89
N ASP A 622 -3.66 -60.70 6.52
CA ASP A 622 -3.23 -62.01 6.07
C ASP A 622 -4.07 -62.60 4.92
N LEU A 623 -3.40 -63.19 3.90
CA LEU A 623 -3.47 -64.62 3.53
C LEU A 623 -3.03 -64.89 2.08
N GLY A 624 -1.90 -65.60 1.95
CA GLY A 624 -1.80 -66.76 1.06
C GLY A 624 -1.28 -66.58 -0.38
N GLY A 625 -0.04 -67.03 -0.60
CA GLY A 625 0.22 -67.99 -1.69
C GLY A 625 1.14 -67.55 -2.85
N PHE A 626 2.32 -68.17 -2.86
CA PHE A 626 3.06 -68.66 -4.05
C PHE A 626 3.84 -67.69 -4.98
N ARG A 627 5.15 -67.61 -4.69
CA ARG A 627 6.36 -67.87 -5.52
C ARG A 627 6.47 -67.45 -7.00
N TYR A 628 7.47 -66.60 -7.22
CA TYR A 628 8.64 -66.65 -8.14
C TYR A 628 8.46 -66.94 -9.65
N ASP A 629 8.89 -65.98 -10.49
CA ASP A 629 10.09 -66.06 -11.37
C ASP A 629 10.22 -64.69 -12.11
N GLU A 630 11.25 -63.88 -11.87
CA GLU A 630 12.59 -63.84 -12.49
C GLU A 630 12.68 -63.30 -13.94
N MET A 631 13.64 -62.39 -14.13
CA MET A 631 14.25 -61.88 -15.37
C MET A 631 13.42 -60.91 -16.22
N GLY A 632 13.97 -59.84 -16.79
CA GLY A 632 15.37 -59.45 -16.98
C GLY A 632 15.41 -58.33 -18.01
N TRP A 633 16.44 -57.49 -17.89
CA TRP A 633 16.69 -56.31 -18.70
C TRP A 633 16.94 -56.63 -20.18
N GLY A 634 16.55 -55.70 -21.06
CA GLY A 634 16.98 -55.70 -22.47
C GLY A 634 16.95 -54.30 -23.08
N LYS A 635 18.11 -53.64 -23.09
CA LYS A 635 18.41 -52.51 -23.98
C LYS A 635 18.34 -52.98 -25.43
N GLU A 636 17.81 -52.17 -26.35
CA GLU A 636 18.45 -52.05 -27.66
C GLU A 636 18.15 -50.74 -28.39
N GLU A 637 19.13 -50.39 -29.20
CA GLU A 637 19.41 -49.12 -29.84
C GLU A 637 18.69 -48.93 -31.19
N ARG A 638 18.57 -47.65 -31.57
CA ARG A 638 18.83 -47.07 -32.91
C ARG A 638 17.81 -47.21 -34.06
N LYS A 639 17.42 -45.99 -34.47
CA LYS A 639 17.59 -45.38 -35.81
C LYS A 639 16.51 -45.55 -36.89
N LYS A 640 16.00 -44.36 -37.24
CA LYS A 640 15.92 -43.72 -38.58
C LYS A 640 14.95 -44.27 -39.63
N GLY A 641 14.10 -43.36 -40.10
CA GLY A 641 13.58 -43.27 -41.47
C GLY A 641 12.39 -42.32 -41.52
N ARG A 642 12.54 -41.08 -42.03
CA ARG A 642 12.06 -40.59 -43.35
C ARG A 642 10.60 -40.98 -43.66
N LYS A 643 9.71 -40.17 -44.25
CA LYS A 643 9.56 -38.75 -44.65
C LYS A 643 8.29 -38.78 -45.54
N GLU A 644 7.39 -37.80 -45.41
CA GLU A 644 6.45 -37.32 -46.47
C GLU A 644 5.41 -38.34 -47.02
N GLU A 645 4.14 -38.04 -47.35
CA GLU A 645 3.45 -36.80 -47.69
C GLU A 645 1.91 -37.07 -47.76
N ARG A 646 1.12 -36.01 -47.60
CA ARG A 646 -0.16 -35.69 -48.29
C ARG A 646 -1.52 -36.26 -47.83
N LYS A 647 -2.33 -35.27 -47.39
CA LYS A 647 -3.61 -34.78 -47.97
C LYS A 647 -4.95 -35.13 -47.28
N LYS A 648 -5.61 -34.01 -46.91
CA LYS A 648 -7.04 -33.66 -47.05
C LYS A 648 -8.07 -34.30 -46.11
N GLY A 649 -8.65 -33.43 -45.26
CA GLY A 649 -10.05 -33.03 -45.43
C GLY A 649 -11.07 -33.59 -44.44
N GLY A 650 -11.54 -32.72 -43.55
CA GLY A 650 -12.95 -32.57 -43.16
C GLY A 650 -13.61 -33.66 -42.32
N LYS A 651 -13.96 -33.33 -41.07
CA LYS A 651 -15.36 -33.15 -40.62
C LYS A 651 -15.40 -32.95 -39.10
N GLU A 652 -16.15 -31.94 -38.69
CA GLU A 652 -16.75 -31.85 -37.37
C GLU A 652 -17.71 -33.03 -37.16
N GLU A 653 -17.68 -33.63 -35.99
CA GLU A 653 -18.87 -34.25 -35.40
C GLU A 653 -18.78 -34.23 -33.87
N ARG A 654 -19.88 -33.77 -33.27
CA ARG A 654 -20.14 -33.64 -31.84
C ARG A 654 -20.23 -35.01 -31.17
N ALA A 655 -19.73 -35.12 -29.94
CA ALA A 655 -20.21 -36.13 -28.99
C ALA A 655 -20.66 -35.44 -27.69
N VAL A 656 -21.97 -35.42 -27.53
CA VAL A 656 -22.72 -35.13 -26.31
C VAL A 656 -22.66 -36.38 -25.43
N PHE A 657 -22.36 -36.23 -24.14
CA PHE A 657 -22.76 -37.21 -23.14
C PHE A 657 -23.47 -36.49 -21.99
N ALA A 658 -24.76 -36.76 -21.89
CA ALA A 658 -25.55 -36.59 -20.69
C ALA A 658 -25.86 -37.98 -20.15
N THR A 659 -25.56 -38.23 -18.88
CA THR A 659 -26.25 -39.24 -18.07
C THR A 659 -26.44 -38.71 -16.65
N THR A 660 -27.62 -39.02 -16.14
CA THR A 660 -28.36 -38.46 -15.02
C THR A 660 -27.99 -39.05 -13.65
N THR A 661 -27.91 -38.17 -12.65
CA THR A 661 -28.41 -38.23 -11.26
C THR A 661 -28.73 -39.58 -10.60
N ASN A 662 -28.09 -39.89 -9.47
CA ASN A 662 -28.67 -39.75 -8.10
C ASN A 662 -27.80 -40.45 -7.04
N SER A 663 -27.35 -39.73 -6.02
CA SER A 663 -27.60 -40.07 -4.60
C SER A 663 -26.94 -39.03 -3.70
N ALA A 664 -27.74 -38.57 -2.74
CA ALA A 664 -27.41 -37.55 -1.76
C ALA A 664 -26.51 -38.12 -0.66
N ILE A 665 -25.43 -37.39 -0.32
CA ILE A 665 -24.79 -37.46 1.01
C ILE A 665 -24.33 -36.03 1.35
N SER A 666 -24.83 -35.51 2.46
CA SER A 666 -24.45 -34.25 3.09
C SER A 666 -22.95 -34.22 3.43
N PRO A 667 -22.22 -33.11 3.26
CA PRO A 667 -20.92 -32.97 3.90
C PRO A 667 -21.15 -32.62 5.38
N LEU A 668 -20.82 -33.57 6.25
CA LEU A 668 -20.60 -33.31 7.66
C LEU A 668 -19.41 -32.35 7.76
N MET A 669 -19.70 -31.14 8.22
CA MET A 669 -18.75 -30.10 8.57
C MET A 669 -17.82 -30.62 9.67
N VAL A 670 -16.61 -31.06 9.32
CA VAL A 670 -15.54 -31.24 10.30
C VAL A 670 -14.85 -29.88 10.42
N VAL A 671 -15.28 -29.16 11.44
CA VAL A 671 -14.57 -28.02 12.01
C VAL A 671 -13.25 -28.55 12.55
N VAL A 672 -12.13 -28.16 11.92
CA VAL A 672 -10.80 -28.30 12.53
C VAL A 672 -10.57 -27.03 13.35
N GLU A 673 -10.95 -27.10 14.63
CA GLU A 673 -10.47 -26.17 15.66
C GLU A 673 -9.00 -26.51 15.95
N ASP A 674 -8.10 -25.66 15.44
CA ASP A 674 -6.66 -25.83 15.62
C ASP A 674 -6.22 -25.22 16.96
N TYR A 675 -6.16 -26.05 18.01
CA TYR A 675 -5.60 -25.69 19.31
C TYR A 675 -4.15 -26.19 19.44
N GLY A 676 -3.20 -25.25 19.47
CA GLY A 676 -2.25 -25.05 20.58
C GLY A 676 -1.59 -26.26 21.28
N GLY A 677 -1.32 -27.36 20.58
CA GLY A 677 -0.94 -28.64 21.20
C GLY A 677 0.55 -28.94 21.36
N LEU A 678 1.49 -28.07 20.93
CA LEU A 678 2.92 -28.44 20.91
C LEU A 678 3.77 -27.78 22.02
N LEU A 679 3.31 -26.69 22.63
CA LEU A 679 4.05 -26.00 23.70
C LEU A 679 3.78 -26.58 25.11
N VAL A 680 2.68 -27.31 25.31
CA VAL A 680 2.32 -27.89 26.62
C VAL A 680 3.06 -29.20 26.91
N LEU A 681 3.43 -29.96 25.87
CA LEU A 681 4.14 -31.24 26.03
C LEU A 681 5.62 -31.08 26.40
N ILE A 682 6.27 -29.99 25.97
CA ILE A 682 7.67 -29.70 26.32
C ILE A 682 7.78 -29.22 27.78
N GLY A 683 6.79 -28.47 28.27
CA GLY A 683 6.75 -28.00 29.66
C GLY A 683 6.57 -29.13 30.68
N LEU A 684 5.73 -30.13 30.38
CA LEU A 684 5.44 -31.26 31.29
C LEU A 684 6.58 -32.29 31.36
N TRP A 685 7.45 -32.36 30.36
CA TRP A 685 8.58 -33.29 30.35
C TRP A 685 9.78 -32.77 31.16
N ILE A 686 9.99 -31.45 31.18
CA ILE A 686 11.08 -30.80 31.93
C ILE A 686 10.82 -30.83 33.46
N ASP A 687 9.56 -30.74 33.91
CA ASP A 687 9.25 -30.76 35.34
C ASP A 687 9.37 -32.18 35.96
N ARG A 688 9.25 -33.23 35.14
CA ARG A 688 9.42 -34.63 35.58
C ARG A 688 10.87 -35.06 35.69
N LEU A 689 11.79 -34.40 34.98
CA LEU A 689 13.24 -34.63 35.10
C LEU A 689 13.90 -33.84 36.24
N ARG A 690 13.23 -32.83 36.79
CA ARG A 690 13.72 -32.06 37.96
C ARG A 690 13.38 -32.67 39.32
N ARG A 691 12.48 -33.67 39.39
CA ARG A 691 12.11 -34.33 40.65
C ARG A 691 12.64 -35.76 40.68
N GLY A 692 13.86 -35.92 41.15
CA GLY A 692 14.39 -37.21 41.58
C GLY A 692 13.62 -37.77 42.78
N PRO A 693 13.68 -39.09 43.04
CA PRO A 693 12.78 -39.77 43.97
C PRO A 693 13.30 -39.71 45.42
N HIS A 694 13.63 -38.54 45.96
CA HIS A 694 13.78 -38.36 47.41
C HIS A 694 13.45 -36.91 47.77
N GLY A 695 12.43 -36.75 48.61
CA GLY A 695 11.88 -35.44 48.97
C GLY A 695 12.76 -34.65 49.93
N THR A 696 12.59 -33.33 49.91
CA THR A 696 12.35 -32.51 51.11
C THR A 696 11.87 -31.13 50.65
N ALA A 697 10.82 -30.65 51.33
CA ALA A 697 10.20 -29.35 51.09
C ALA A 697 11.11 -28.22 51.58
N LEU A 698 11.09 -27.06 50.90
CA LEU A 698 11.37 -25.77 51.50
C LEU A 698 10.67 -24.64 50.74
N THR A 699 10.29 -23.65 51.54
CA THR A 699 9.23 -22.65 51.40
C THR A 699 9.59 -21.43 50.53
N ALA A 700 8.55 -20.67 50.20
CA ALA A 700 8.53 -19.53 49.28
C ALA A 700 9.07 -18.19 49.84
N GLN A 701 9.32 -17.27 48.88
CA GLN A 701 9.29 -15.79 48.88
C GLN A 701 10.55 -14.97 49.27
N PRO A 702 10.69 -13.73 48.73
CA PRO A 702 9.86 -13.02 47.74
C PRO A 702 10.38 -13.10 46.29
#